data_AF-A0A2P5YSX2-F1
#
_entry.id   AF-A0A2P5YSX2-F1
#
_cell.length_a   1.000
_cell.length_b   1.000
_cell.length_c   1.000
_cell.angle_alpha   90.00
_cell.angle_beta   90.00
_cell.angle_gamma   90.00
#
_symmetry.space_group_name_H-M   'P 1'
#
loop_
_entity.id
_entity.type
_entity.pdbx_description
1 polymer ?
#
loop_
_entity_poly.entity_id
_entity_poly.type
_entity_poly.pdbx_seq_one_letter_code
_entity_poly.pdbx_strand_id
1 'polypeptide(L)'
;MREKFGVLICVWIMLLGNCLGRFVVEENSLKVTSPGSIKGVYECAIGNFGVPQYGGTLVGTVVYPKANQGACKIFDEFDISFKSKPGGLPTFLLVNRGDCFFTLKAWNAQKAGAAAILVADNQDESLITMDTPEEKNASAEYLQNITIPSALISKSLGDSLKNAITFGEMVKISLDWTESLPHPDERVEYEFWTNSNDECGPKCDSQMEFVKNFKGAAQVLEQKGYTQFIPHYITWYCPEAFLLSKQCKSQCINHGRYCAPDPEQDFSKGYDGKDVVLQNLRQACFLKVANESRKPWLWWDYVTDFALRCPMKEKKYTKDCADKVIQSLGRKARTLIFAAGSVDYLVICQAWIKQGVDLTKIDKCIGDTEADEENPVLKAEQDAQGSRGDVTILPTLVINNRQYRGKLDKGAVLKAICAGFQETTEPTICLSKDIETNECLENNSGCWEDKTANITACRDTFRGRVCECPIVNGVKFSGDGYTHCEASGALQCEINNGGCWRETQEGKTYSACLDDHSHGCECPPGFKGDGVNSCEVEDFSWQKCFPENLSKNGIMSMSARISWPANVLGANAKIPGGAMSAAVVMGHCTCESMTCASVSIFGASVINRWDFKPSDSLGMFQLTCSISKDAGKNGKTEVSSGFIWAIILGLVVAGAVGYAIYKYRIRRYMDSEIRAIMAQYMQLDNQPSNIHHPDI
;
A
#
# COMPACT_ATOMS: atom_id res chain seq x y z
N MET A 1 17.47 -0.15 60.85
CA MET A 1 16.55 -0.63 59.78
C MET A 1 15.91 0.50 58.98
N ARG A 2 15.45 1.61 59.59
CA ARG A 2 14.68 2.68 58.91
C ARG A 2 15.34 3.27 57.65
N GLU A 3 16.64 3.51 57.64
CA GLU A 3 17.36 4.13 56.51
C GLU A 3 17.42 3.23 55.26
N LYS A 4 17.68 1.93 55.42
CA LYS A 4 17.76 0.99 54.29
C LYS A 4 16.42 0.86 53.54
N PHE A 5 15.30 1.10 54.23
CA PHE A 5 13.98 1.12 53.61
C PHE A 5 13.75 2.38 52.74
N GLY A 6 14.25 3.54 53.19
CA GLY A 6 14.22 4.78 52.40
C GLY A 6 15.02 4.65 51.10
N VAL A 7 16.21 4.05 51.16
CA VAL A 7 17.04 3.81 49.96
C VAL A 7 16.33 2.89 48.96
N LEU A 8 15.70 1.79 49.42
CA LEU A 8 14.93 0.92 48.50
C LEU A 8 13.76 1.66 47.84
N ILE A 9 13.04 2.52 48.57
CA ILE A 9 11.93 3.30 48.03
C ILE A 9 12.43 4.32 47.00
N CYS A 10 13.51 5.04 47.28
CA CYS A 10 14.09 5.98 46.31
C CYS A 10 14.60 5.27 45.04
N VAL A 11 15.20 4.09 45.16
CA VAL A 11 15.61 3.26 44.01
C VAL A 11 14.40 2.77 43.23
N TRP A 12 13.31 2.34 43.90
CA TRP A 12 12.05 2.00 43.24
C TRP A 12 11.43 3.18 42.49
N ILE A 13 11.46 4.39 43.05
CA ILE A 13 10.94 5.60 42.41
C ILE A 13 11.80 6.03 41.21
N MET A 14 13.11 5.76 41.21
CA MET A 14 13.96 5.99 40.02
C MET A 14 13.84 4.89 38.96
N LEU A 15 13.51 3.65 39.35
CA LEU A 15 13.25 2.54 38.42
C LEU A 15 11.84 2.57 37.83
N LEU A 16 10.88 3.17 38.54
CA LEU A 16 9.61 3.67 37.99
C LEU A 16 9.89 4.94 37.16
N GLY A 17 10.66 4.78 36.08
CA GLY A 17 10.89 5.82 35.10
C GLY A 17 9.58 6.40 34.61
N ASN A 18 9.51 7.72 34.48
CA ASN A 18 8.26 8.43 34.24
C ASN A 18 7.57 7.97 32.95
N CYS A 19 6.56 7.09 33.06
CA CYS A 19 5.51 6.89 32.07
C CYS A 19 4.55 8.10 32.04
N LEU A 20 5.12 9.31 31.94
CA LEU A 20 4.44 10.43 31.34
C LEU A 20 4.25 10.07 29.87
N GLY A 21 3.03 9.69 29.50
CA GLY A 21 2.61 9.69 28.10
C GLY A 21 2.75 11.11 27.58
N ARG A 22 3.91 11.42 26.99
CA ARG A 22 4.06 12.62 26.18
C ARG A 22 3.09 12.47 25.03
N PHE A 23 2.22 13.46 24.88
CA PHE A 23 1.41 13.62 23.69
C PHE A 23 2.36 14.06 22.57
N VAL A 24 2.88 13.10 21.80
CA VAL A 24 3.88 13.36 20.75
C VAL A 24 3.12 13.74 19.49
N VAL A 25 2.66 14.99 19.47
CA VAL A 25 2.33 15.67 18.22
C VAL A 25 3.51 15.47 17.27
N GLU A 26 3.25 15.05 16.03
CA GLU A 26 4.32 14.98 15.06
C GLU A 26 4.82 16.40 14.73
N GLU A 27 5.96 16.76 15.32
CA GLU A 27 6.76 17.95 15.00
C GLU A 27 7.37 17.84 13.60
N ASN A 28 6.54 17.70 12.57
CA ASN A 28 6.97 17.71 11.18
C ASN A 28 7.53 19.11 10.86
N SER A 29 8.77 19.14 10.40
CA SER A 29 9.58 20.35 10.35
C SER A 29 9.15 21.33 9.25
N LEU A 30 8.35 22.35 9.62
CA LEU A 30 8.08 23.49 8.75
C LEU A 30 9.33 24.36 8.69
N LYS A 31 9.91 24.47 7.49
CA LYS A 31 11.22 25.09 7.28
C LYS A 31 11.07 26.42 6.55
N VAL A 32 11.16 27.53 7.28
CA VAL A 32 11.22 28.86 6.69
C VAL A 32 12.61 29.05 6.07
N THR A 33 12.66 29.25 4.76
CA THR A 33 13.92 29.36 4.00
C THR A 33 14.29 30.81 3.68
N SER A 34 13.30 31.70 3.67
CA SER A 34 13.40 33.15 3.43
C SER A 34 12.24 33.85 4.14
N PRO A 35 12.37 35.10 4.61
CA PRO A 35 13.60 35.90 4.68
C PRO A 35 14.58 35.41 5.75
N GLY A 36 15.81 35.93 5.74
CA GLY A 36 16.87 35.53 6.67
C GLY A 36 16.58 35.87 8.15
N SER A 37 15.72 36.87 8.39
CA SER A 37 15.27 37.34 9.71
C SER A 37 14.49 36.28 10.52
N ILE A 38 13.75 35.41 9.83
CA ILE A 38 12.91 34.34 10.41
C ILE A 38 13.22 32.97 9.80
N LYS A 39 14.45 32.79 9.27
CA LYS A 39 14.90 31.53 8.67
C LYS A 39 15.16 30.50 9.77
N GLY A 40 14.41 29.40 9.76
CA GLY A 40 14.49 28.38 10.81
C GLY A 40 13.67 27.14 10.49
N VAL A 41 13.79 26.15 11.37
CA VAL A 41 12.87 25.01 11.46
C VAL A 41 11.92 25.29 12.62
N TYR A 42 10.63 25.02 12.40
CA TYR A 42 9.56 25.25 13.35
C TYR A 42 8.62 24.06 13.38
N GLU A 43 8.00 23.84 14.54
CA GLU A 43 6.95 22.86 14.75
C GLU A 43 5.66 23.27 14.02
N CYS A 44 4.95 22.31 13.43
CA CYS A 44 3.59 22.48 12.94
C CYS A 44 2.78 21.19 13.13
N ALA A 45 1.47 21.31 13.37
CA ALA A 45 0.58 20.16 13.47
C ALA A 45 -0.21 19.99 12.17
N ILE A 46 0.05 18.90 11.45
CA ILE A 46 -0.64 18.55 10.20
C ILE A 46 -2.07 18.08 10.52
N GLY A 47 -3.05 18.55 9.74
CA GLY A 47 -4.44 18.14 9.89
C GLY A 47 -4.72 16.71 9.42
N ASN A 48 -5.79 16.11 9.96
CA ASN A 48 -6.25 14.77 9.58
C ASN A 48 -7.04 14.76 8.24
N PHE A 49 -6.70 15.67 7.33
CA PHE A 49 -7.37 15.90 6.05
C PHE A 49 -6.41 16.58 5.05
N GLY A 50 -6.75 16.58 3.76
CA GLY A 50 -5.79 16.89 2.70
C GLY A 50 -4.87 15.70 2.41
N VAL A 51 -3.89 15.89 1.52
CA VAL A 51 -2.92 14.84 1.14
C VAL A 51 -1.49 15.39 1.29
N PRO A 52 -0.85 15.19 2.47
CA PRO A 52 0.57 15.45 2.64
C PRO A 52 1.41 14.62 1.65
N GLN A 53 2.51 15.20 1.16
CA GLN A 53 3.35 14.54 0.15
C GLN A 53 4.46 13.70 0.82
N TYR A 54 4.05 12.68 1.58
CA TYR A 54 4.95 11.67 2.16
C TYR A 54 5.95 11.16 1.10
N GLY A 55 7.24 11.12 1.47
CA GLY A 55 8.35 10.82 0.57
C GLY A 55 8.89 12.00 -0.24
N GLY A 56 8.32 13.22 -0.09
CA GLY A 56 8.71 14.39 -0.88
C GLY A 56 8.60 15.71 -0.12
N THR A 57 8.76 16.81 -0.86
CA THR A 57 8.68 18.18 -0.31
C THR A 57 7.70 19.03 -1.11
N LEU A 58 7.15 20.06 -0.47
CA LEU A 58 6.42 21.14 -1.14
C LEU A 58 7.02 22.48 -0.72
N VAL A 59 7.60 23.19 -1.69
CA VAL A 59 8.17 24.53 -1.48
C VAL A 59 7.21 25.57 -2.04
N GLY A 60 6.94 26.63 -1.29
CA GLY A 60 5.99 27.67 -1.68
C GLY A 60 6.29 29.05 -1.09
N THR A 61 5.65 30.06 -1.67
CA THR A 61 5.68 31.45 -1.18
C THR A 61 4.44 31.70 -0.32
N VAL A 62 4.62 32.29 0.87
CA VAL A 62 3.50 32.55 1.78
C VAL A 62 2.79 33.85 1.42
N VAL A 63 1.46 33.81 1.38
CA VAL A 63 0.60 34.98 1.17
C VAL A 63 -0.37 35.10 2.34
N TYR A 64 -0.42 36.28 2.96
CA TYR A 64 -1.45 36.66 3.94
C TYR A 64 -2.47 37.59 3.25
N PRO A 65 -3.76 37.24 3.22
CA PRO A 65 -4.74 37.97 2.41
C PRO A 65 -5.19 39.27 3.09
N LYS A 66 -5.50 40.30 2.29
CA LYS A 66 -5.96 41.61 2.82
C LYS A 66 -7.41 41.59 3.32
N ALA A 67 -8.23 40.67 2.81
CA ALA A 67 -9.60 40.42 3.22
C ALA A 67 -9.81 38.91 3.45
N ASN A 68 -10.89 38.52 4.14
CA ASN A 68 -11.19 37.12 4.45
C ASN A 68 -10.03 36.38 5.15
N GLN A 69 -9.37 37.03 6.12
CA GLN A 69 -8.22 36.50 6.86
C GLN A 69 -8.53 35.24 7.69
N GLY A 70 -9.80 35.02 8.03
CA GLY A 70 -10.29 33.77 8.62
C GLY A 70 -10.57 32.65 7.59
N ALA A 71 -10.56 32.94 6.29
CA ALA A 71 -10.91 32.01 5.20
C ALA A 71 -12.27 31.29 5.32
N CYS A 72 -13.22 31.88 6.06
CA CYS A 72 -14.54 31.28 6.31
C CYS A 72 -15.57 31.55 5.20
N LYS A 73 -15.22 32.40 4.23
CA LYS A 73 -15.97 32.68 3.00
C LYS A 73 -15.20 32.26 1.75
N ILE A 74 -15.87 32.20 0.61
CA ILE A 74 -15.21 31.91 -0.68
C ILE A 74 -14.44 33.16 -1.13
N PHE A 75 -13.18 33.02 -1.54
CA PHE A 75 -12.34 34.17 -1.92
C PHE A 75 -12.77 34.85 -3.23
N ASP A 76 -13.54 34.14 -4.07
CA ASP A 76 -14.21 34.69 -5.25
C ASP A 76 -15.18 35.84 -4.88
N GLU A 77 -15.75 35.86 -3.66
CA GLU A 77 -16.56 37.00 -3.13
C GLU A 77 -15.74 38.30 -2.98
N PHE A 78 -14.41 38.24 -3.11
CA PHE A 78 -13.46 39.33 -2.87
C PHE A 78 -12.55 39.60 -4.07
N ASP A 79 -12.79 38.96 -5.22
CA ASP A 79 -11.90 38.97 -6.41
C ASP A 79 -10.46 38.48 -6.12
N ILE A 80 -10.27 37.62 -5.12
CA ILE A 80 -8.95 37.11 -4.72
C ILE A 80 -8.76 35.66 -5.24
N SER A 81 -7.68 35.43 -5.99
CA SER A 81 -7.19 34.08 -6.31
C SER A 81 -5.71 33.92 -5.96
N PHE A 82 -5.35 32.72 -5.50
CA PHE A 82 -3.98 32.33 -5.11
C PHE A 82 -3.30 31.43 -6.15
N LYS A 83 -3.93 31.19 -7.31
CA LYS A 83 -3.40 30.37 -8.40
C LYS A 83 -2.04 30.90 -8.85
N SER A 84 -0.99 30.14 -8.61
CA SER A 84 0.36 30.45 -9.10
C SER A 84 0.37 30.53 -10.62
N LYS A 85 1.08 31.53 -11.17
CA LYS A 85 1.35 31.59 -12.61
C LYS A 85 2.27 30.42 -13.02
N PRO A 86 2.18 29.90 -14.26
CA PRO A 86 3.14 28.91 -14.76
C PRO A 86 4.59 29.39 -14.57
N GLY A 87 5.45 28.52 -14.04
CA GLY A 87 6.84 28.86 -13.66
C GLY A 87 7.01 29.65 -12.36
N GLY A 88 5.93 30.05 -11.69
CA GLY A 88 5.96 30.65 -10.35
C GLY A 88 5.88 29.60 -9.24
N LEU A 89 6.40 29.93 -8.04
CA LEU A 89 6.28 29.05 -6.87
C LEU A 89 4.81 28.85 -6.46
N PRO A 90 4.44 27.66 -5.94
CA PRO A 90 3.16 27.41 -5.28
C PRO A 90 2.83 28.44 -4.20
N THR A 91 1.58 28.91 -4.14
CA THR A 91 1.12 29.83 -3.09
C THR A 91 0.67 29.07 -1.85
N PHE A 92 1.26 29.40 -0.70
CA PHE A 92 0.79 28.92 0.61
C PHE A 92 -0.04 30.01 1.28
N LEU A 93 -1.30 29.72 1.62
CA LEU A 93 -2.19 30.70 2.22
C LEU A 93 -2.03 30.72 3.75
N LEU A 94 -1.65 31.86 4.31
CA LEU A 94 -1.64 32.11 5.75
C LEU A 94 -3.00 32.67 6.19
N VAL A 95 -3.65 32.02 7.16
CA VAL A 95 -4.97 32.39 7.69
C VAL A 95 -4.95 32.40 9.23
N ASN A 96 -5.93 33.04 9.87
CA ASN A 96 -6.07 33.01 11.34
C ASN A 96 -7.04 31.90 11.80
N ARG A 97 -6.75 31.28 12.95
CA ARG A 97 -7.70 30.47 13.75
C ARG A 97 -8.85 31.34 14.27
N GLY A 98 -10.05 30.76 14.40
CA GLY A 98 -11.29 31.45 14.76
C GLY A 98 -12.38 31.35 13.67
N ASP A 99 -13.57 31.88 13.96
CA ASP A 99 -14.78 32.02 13.11
C ASP A 99 -15.41 30.76 12.49
N CYS A 100 -14.63 29.74 12.10
CA CYS A 100 -15.13 28.52 11.46
C CYS A 100 -14.13 27.35 11.56
N PHE A 101 -14.60 26.13 11.25
CA PHE A 101 -13.81 24.89 11.25
C PHE A 101 -12.61 24.93 10.28
N PHE A 102 -11.51 24.28 10.68
CA PHE A 102 -10.26 24.21 9.89
C PHE A 102 -10.46 23.66 8.47
N THR A 103 -11.33 22.66 8.31
CA THR A 103 -11.65 22.03 7.03
C THR A 103 -12.31 23.00 6.04
N LEU A 104 -13.18 23.90 6.51
CA LEU A 104 -13.81 24.93 5.67
C LEU A 104 -12.76 25.96 5.19
N LYS A 105 -11.81 26.34 6.05
CA LYS A 105 -10.68 27.21 5.69
C LYS A 105 -9.85 26.59 4.56
N ALA A 106 -9.50 25.32 4.70
CA ALA A 106 -8.74 24.57 3.70
C ALA A 106 -9.50 24.43 2.37
N TRP A 107 -10.80 24.12 2.41
CA TRP A 107 -11.65 24.07 1.22
C TRP A 107 -11.71 25.39 0.47
N ASN A 108 -11.95 26.51 1.17
CA ASN A 108 -12.03 27.83 0.57
C ASN A 108 -10.66 28.27 -0.01
N ALA A 109 -9.55 27.96 0.67
CA ALA A 109 -8.20 28.18 0.16
C ALA A 109 -7.90 27.38 -1.12
N GLN A 110 -8.30 26.11 -1.14
CA GLN A 110 -8.14 25.22 -2.30
C GLN A 110 -8.96 25.69 -3.50
N LYS A 111 -10.21 26.14 -3.30
CA LYS A 111 -11.05 26.70 -4.37
C LYS A 111 -10.44 27.98 -4.97
N ALA A 112 -9.89 28.84 -4.11
CA ALA A 112 -9.14 30.03 -4.52
C ALA A 112 -7.83 29.71 -5.26
N GLY A 113 -7.35 28.46 -5.17
CA GLY A 113 -6.17 27.94 -5.86
C GLY A 113 -4.86 28.04 -5.08
N ALA A 114 -4.91 28.07 -3.75
CA ALA A 114 -3.72 27.87 -2.92
C ALA A 114 -3.25 26.40 -3.01
N ALA A 115 -1.95 26.16 -2.85
CA ALA A 115 -1.35 24.83 -2.89
C ALA A 115 -1.21 24.17 -1.51
N ALA A 116 -1.16 24.98 -0.45
CA ALA A 116 -1.22 24.56 0.95
C ALA A 116 -1.83 25.69 1.79
N ILE A 117 -2.28 25.36 3.01
CA ILE A 117 -2.81 26.33 3.98
C ILE A 117 -2.06 26.21 5.32
N LEU A 118 -1.69 27.37 5.85
CA LEU A 118 -1.09 27.54 7.17
C LEU A 118 -2.09 28.30 8.05
N VAL A 119 -2.59 27.64 9.10
CA VAL A 119 -3.48 28.25 10.08
C VAL A 119 -2.63 28.75 11.25
N ALA A 120 -2.49 30.07 11.37
CA ALA A 120 -1.88 30.70 12.53
C ALA A 120 -2.81 30.62 13.73
N ASP A 121 -2.28 30.12 14.84
CA ASP A 121 -3.02 30.10 16.10
C ASP A 121 -3.32 31.51 16.63
N ASN A 122 -4.39 31.63 17.41
CA ASN A 122 -4.76 32.84 18.13
C ASN A 122 -4.36 32.78 19.62
N GLN A 123 -4.00 31.61 20.15
CA GLN A 123 -3.53 31.39 21.51
C GLN A 123 -2.06 30.94 21.53
N ASP A 124 -1.38 31.17 22.66
CA ASP A 124 -0.02 30.69 22.90
C ASP A 124 -0.10 29.36 23.68
N GLU A 125 -0.59 28.33 22.99
CA GLU A 125 -0.84 26.99 23.54
C GLU A 125 -0.11 25.90 22.72
N SER A 126 0.00 24.70 23.28
CA SER A 126 0.55 23.53 22.57
C SER A 126 -0.28 23.20 21.33
N LEU A 127 0.38 22.96 20.19
CA LEU A 127 -0.27 22.71 18.90
C LEU A 127 -1.29 21.56 18.98
N ILE A 128 -2.54 21.83 18.61
CA ILE A 128 -3.62 20.84 18.59
C ILE A 128 -3.73 20.13 17.24
N THR A 129 -4.26 18.91 17.24
CA THR A 129 -4.66 18.22 16.01
C THR A 129 -5.85 18.92 15.38
N MET A 130 -5.75 19.31 14.10
CA MET A 130 -6.91 19.73 13.30
C MET A 130 -7.66 18.50 12.79
N ASP A 131 -8.73 18.09 13.48
CA ASP A 131 -9.66 17.04 13.00
C ASP A 131 -10.85 17.64 12.21
N THR A 132 -11.54 16.75 11.51
CA THR A 132 -12.85 16.96 10.90
C THR A 132 -13.96 17.10 11.95
N PRO A 133 -14.88 18.08 11.83
CA PRO A 133 -15.99 18.24 12.78
C PRO A 133 -16.99 17.08 12.68
N GLU A 134 -17.59 16.71 13.80
CA GLU A 134 -18.45 15.51 13.92
C GLU A 134 -19.93 15.75 13.53
N GLU A 135 -20.29 17.00 13.23
CA GLU A 135 -21.69 17.36 12.97
C GLU A 135 -22.23 16.79 11.67
N LYS A 136 -23.35 16.06 11.78
CA LYS A 136 -24.14 15.48 10.67
C LYS A 136 -24.67 16.52 9.64
N ASN A 137 -24.45 17.82 9.86
CA ASN A 137 -24.93 18.93 9.04
C ASN A 137 -23.82 19.69 8.29
N ALA A 138 -22.54 19.50 8.65
CA ALA A 138 -21.45 20.00 7.81
C ALA A 138 -21.41 19.17 6.52
N SER A 139 -21.40 19.81 5.35
CA SER A 139 -21.54 19.13 4.06
C SER A 139 -20.34 18.22 3.75
N ALA A 140 -20.44 16.96 4.15
CA ALA A 140 -19.37 15.95 4.06
C ALA A 140 -18.72 15.82 2.68
N GLU A 141 -19.46 16.16 1.62
CA GLU A 141 -19.00 16.27 0.23
C GLU A 141 -17.73 17.13 0.07
N TYR A 142 -17.53 18.21 0.85
CA TYR A 142 -16.28 18.98 0.75
C TYR A 142 -15.12 18.35 1.52
N LEU A 143 -15.37 17.65 2.64
CA LEU A 143 -14.35 17.04 3.48
C LEU A 143 -13.52 16.00 2.72
N GLN A 144 -14.19 15.13 1.95
CA GLN A 144 -13.54 14.09 1.14
C GLN A 144 -12.75 14.64 -0.06
N ASN A 145 -12.96 15.91 -0.43
CA ASN A 145 -12.41 16.58 -1.60
C ASN A 145 -11.32 17.63 -1.26
N ILE A 146 -10.92 17.79 0.01
CA ILE A 146 -9.72 18.56 0.37
C ILE A 146 -8.48 17.72 0.02
N THR A 147 -7.60 18.29 -0.81
CA THR A 147 -6.35 17.67 -1.25
C THR A 147 -5.12 18.45 -0.78
N ILE A 148 -5.24 19.75 -0.53
CA ILE A 148 -4.08 20.58 -0.14
C ILE A 148 -3.55 20.22 1.26
N PRO A 149 -2.22 20.17 1.48
CA PRO A 149 -1.64 20.08 2.81
C PRO A 149 -2.11 21.22 3.71
N SER A 150 -2.48 20.89 4.94
CA SER A 150 -3.04 21.82 5.92
C SER A 150 -2.29 21.68 7.23
N ALA A 151 -1.66 22.76 7.72
CA ALA A 151 -0.89 22.75 8.96
C ALA A 151 -1.31 23.89 9.91
N LEU A 152 -1.45 23.58 11.20
CA LEU A 152 -1.56 24.55 12.28
C LEU A 152 -0.14 24.96 12.70
N ILE A 153 0.09 26.26 12.87
CA ILE A 153 1.36 26.83 13.33
C ILE A 153 1.13 27.70 14.57
N SER A 154 2.15 27.78 15.43
CA SER A 154 2.07 28.55 16.66
C SER A 154 1.75 30.02 16.39
N LYS A 155 1.10 30.68 17.36
CA LYS A 155 0.82 32.12 17.29
C LYS A 155 2.10 32.94 17.04
N SER A 156 3.20 32.58 17.71
CA SER A 156 4.50 33.25 17.59
C SER A 156 5.07 33.19 16.16
N LEU A 157 5.10 32.00 15.53
CA LEU A 157 5.49 31.89 14.11
C LEU A 157 4.49 32.61 13.20
N GLY A 158 3.19 32.42 13.42
CA GLY A 158 2.13 33.05 12.64
C GLY A 158 2.27 34.58 12.59
N ASP A 159 2.55 35.22 13.73
CA ASP A 159 2.75 36.66 13.82
C ASP A 159 4.09 37.09 13.20
N SER A 160 5.16 36.31 13.34
CA SER A 160 6.44 36.54 12.62
C SER A 160 6.27 36.51 11.10
N LEU A 161 5.52 35.55 10.56
CA LEU A 161 5.23 35.45 9.13
C LEU A 161 4.36 36.62 8.64
N LYS A 162 3.30 36.99 9.37
CA LYS A 162 2.48 38.18 9.07
C LYS A 162 3.34 39.44 9.01
N ASN A 163 4.20 39.66 10.01
CA ASN A 163 5.08 40.81 10.07
C ASN A 163 6.00 40.89 8.84
N ALA A 164 6.74 39.83 8.52
CA ALA A 164 7.61 39.77 7.34
C ALA A 164 6.86 40.11 6.03
N ILE A 165 5.66 39.54 5.84
CA ILE A 165 4.80 39.82 4.68
C ILE A 165 4.36 41.30 4.66
N THR A 166 4.01 41.91 5.80
CA THR A 166 3.63 43.33 5.87
C THR A 166 4.79 44.30 5.63
N PHE A 167 6.04 43.91 5.96
CA PHE A 167 7.24 44.65 5.57
C PHE A 167 7.64 44.46 4.10
N GLY A 168 6.92 43.60 3.35
CA GLY A 168 7.20 43.32 1.94
C GLY A 168 8.29 42.28 1.69
N GLU A 169 8.72 41.54 2.73
CA GLU A 169 9.70 40.46 2.56
C GLU A 169 9.07 39.23 1.88
N MET A 170 9.80 38.60 0.96
CA MET A 170 9.35 37.36 0.32
C MET A 170 9.57 36.16 1.27
N VAL A 171 8.51 35.80 1.98
CA VAL A 171 8.48 34.61 2.84
C VAL A 171 8.36 33.34 1.98
N LYS A 172 9.34 32.43 2.11
CA LYS A 172 9.35 31.12 1.46
C LYS A 172 9.43 30.01 2.49
N ILE A 173 8.56 29.01 2.38
CA ILE A 173 8.50 27.84 3.26
C ILE A 173 8.71 26.58 2.43
N SER A 174 9.45 25.63 3.00
CA SER A 174 9.42 24.22 2.61
C SER A 174 8.62 23.46 3.67
N LEU A 175 7.61 22.73 3.23
CA LEU A 175 7.04 21.61 3.97
C LEU A 175 7.78 20.35 3.49
N ASP A 176 8.30 19.56 4.41
CA ASP A 176 9.18 18.42 4.12
C ASP A 176 8.61 17.17 4.78
N TRP A 177 8.38 16.12 3.98
CA TRP A 177 7.88 14.83 4.42
C TRP A 177 8.73 13.66 3.88
N THR A 178 9.97 13.94 3.48
CA THR A 178 10.90 12.92 2.94
C THR A 178 11.22 11.85 3.97
N GLU A 179 11.52 12.29 5.20
CA GLU A 179 11.92 11.47 6.35
C GLU A 179 10.92 11.55 7.53
N SER A 180 9.64 11.86 7.28
CA SER A 180 8.60 11.89 8.32
C SER A 180 8.37 10.51 8.97
N LEU A 181 8.62 9.43 8.21
CA LEU A 181 8.42 8.05 8.65
C LEU A 181 9.79 7.36 8.77
N PRO A 182 10.12 6.74 9.92
CA PRO A 182 11.37 6.01 10.07
C PRO A 182 11.32 4.70 9.29
N HIS A 183 12.48 4.25 8.80
CA HIS A 183 12.69 2.97 8.11
C HIS A 183 13.61 2.08 8.98
N PRO A 184 13.07 1.31 9.95
CA PRO A 184 13.87 0.55 10.91
C PRO A 184 14.44 -0.76 10.33
N ASP A 185 13.75 -1.37 9.37
CA ASP A 185 14.20 -2.51 8.56
C ASP A 185 13.57 -2.44 7.14
N GLU A 186 13.74 -3.47 6.31
CA GLU A 186 13.24 -3.53 4.92
C GLU A 186 11.71 -3.71 4.80
N ARG A 187 10.98 -3.79 5.92
CA ARG A 187 9.53 -3.98 6.02
C ARG A 187 8.86 -2.74 6.61
N VAL A 188 7.57 -2.57 6.31
CA VAL A 188 6.75 -1.51 6.94
C VAL A 188 5.70 -2.12 7.87
N GLU A 189 5.83 -1.85 9.16
CA GLU A 189 4.76 -2.06 10.14
C GLU A 189 3.69 -0.99 9.95
N TYR A 190 2.41 -1.40 9.86
CA TYR A 190 1.33 -0.42 9.95
C TYR A 190 0.13 -0.94 10.74
N GLU A 191 -0.44 -0.07 11.56
CA GLU A 191 -1.58 -0.33 12.41
C GLU A 191 -2.80 0.46 11.96
N PHE A 192 -3.99 -0.14 12.07
CA PHE A 192 -5.25 0.54 11.78
C PHE A 192 -6.18 0.48 13.00
N TRP A 193 -6.18 1.57 13.76
CA TRP A 193 -7.04 1.79 14.91
C TRP A 193 -8.44 2.17 14.41
N THR A 194 -9.40 1.30 14.70
CA THR A 194 -10.71 1.29 14.03
C THR A 194 -11.84 0.80 14.95
N ASN A 195 -13.07 0.81 14.43
CA ASN A 195 -14.25 0.27 15.07
C ASN A 195 -15.16 -0.38 14.01
N SER A 196 -15.84 -1.47 14.34
CA SER A 196 -16.72 -2.19 13.41
C SER A 196 -18.16 -1.64 13.29
N ASN A 197 -18.44 -0.50 13.92
CA ASN A 197 -19.70 0.26 13.78
C ASN A 197 -19.86 0.83 12.34
N ASP A 198 -21.07 0.78 11.78
CA ASP A 198 -21.44 1.36 10.47
C ASP A 198 -22.49 2.52 10.54
N GLU A 199 -22.88 2.97 11.74
CA GLU A 199 -23.88 4.03 11.95
C GLU A 199 -23.33 5.38 12.44
N CYS A 200 -22.01 5.55 12.56
CA CYS A 200 -21.42 6.86 12.92
C CYS A 200 -21.40 7.91 11.77
N GLY A 201 -22.19 7.70 10.71
CA GLY A 201 -22.31 8.62 9.58
C GLY A 201 -21.03 8.74 8.73
N PRO A 202 -20.71 9.92 8.16
CA PRO A 202 -19.65 10.06 7.16
C PRO A 202 -18.25 9.59 7.58
N LYS A 203 -17.92 9.60 8.89
CA LYS A 203 -16.67 9.00 9.41
C LYS A 203 -16.66 7.48 9.19
N CYS A 204 -17.78 6.80 9.48
CA CYS A 204 -17.95 5.36 9.24
C CYS A 204 -18.03 5.01 7.74
N ASP A 205 -18.81 5.78 6.95
CA ASP A 205 -18.91 5.57 5.50
C ASP A 205 -17.53 5.62 4.82
N SER A 206 -16.74 6.66 5.15
CA SER A 206 -15.37 6.83 4.63
C SER A 206 -14.41 5.73 5.10
N GLN A 207 -14.56 5.25 6.35
CA GLN A 207 -13.77 4.14 6.89
C GLN A 207 -14.08 2.83 6.13
N MET A 208 -15.36 2.53 5.88
CA MET A 208 -15.79 1.35 5.12
C MET A 208 -15.32 1.40 3.66
N GLU A 209 -15.40 2.57 3.03
CA GLU A 209 -14.88 2.77 1.68
C GLU A 209 -13.36 2.57 1.60
N PHE A 210 -12.60 3.14 2.54
CA PHE A 210 -11.15 2.91 2.61
C PHE A 210 -10.81 1.43 2.73
N VAL A 211 -11.40 0.72 3.71
CA VAL A 211 -11.10 -0.70 3.96
C VAL A 211 -11.38 -1.56 2.71
N LYS A 212 -12.52 -1.31 2.05
CA LYS A 212 -12.91 -1.95 0.80
C LYS A 212 -11.94 -1.67 -0.37
N ASN A 213 -11.50 -0.41 -0.52
CA ASN A 213 -10.68 0.03 -1.65
C ASN A 213 -9.18 -0.27 -1.44
N PHE A 214 -8.68 -0.28 -0.21
CA PHE A 214 -7.28 -0.52 0.14
C PHE A 214 -6.94 -2.01 0.25
N LYS A 215 -7.92 -2.88 0.60
CA LYS A 215 -7.84 -4.35 0.64
C LYS A 215 -6.93 -4.97 -0.43
N GLY A 216 -7.07 -4.56 -1.69
CA GLY A 216 -6.28 -5.13 -2.80
C GLY A 216 -4.78 -4.86 -2.69
N ALA A 217 -4.39 -3.68 -2.20
CA ALA A 217 -2.98 -3.33 -1.98
C ALA A 217 -2.43 -4.04 -0.74
N ALA A 218 -3.17 -3.99 0.37
CA ALA A 218 -2.81 -4.66 1.62
C ALA A 218 -2.58 -6.17 1.42
N GLN A 219 -3.51 -6.86 0.74
CA GLN A 219 -3.38 -8.29 0.47
C GLN A 219 -2.14 -8.63 -0.39
N VAL A 220 -1.69 -7.74 -1.29
CA VAL A 220 -0.46 -7.95 -2.09
C VAL A 220 0.80 -7.71 -1.27
N LEU A 221 0.81 -6.67 -0.43
CA LEU A 221 1.93 -6.32 0.45
C LEU A 221 2.17 -7.39 1.52
N GLU A 222 1.11 -7.82 2.22
CA GLU A 222 1.17 -8.88 3.23
C GLU A 222 1.55 -10.25 2.65
N GLN A 223 0.98 -10.65 1.51
CA GLN A 223 1.28 -11.97 0.91
C GLN A 223 2.72 -12.11 0.41
N LYS A 224 3.38 -10.99 0.10
CA LYS A 224 4.80 -10.94 -0.26
C LYS A 224 5.73 -10.67 0.93
N GLY A 225 5.20 -10.37 2.11
CA GLY A 225 5.98 -10.10 3.32
C GLY A 225 6.55 -8.69 3.45
N TYR A 226 6.21 -7.77 2.54
CA TYR A 226 6.71 -6.38 2.56
C TYR A 226 6.17 -5.54 3.72
N THR A 227 5.05 -5.96 4.33
CA THR A 227 4.41 -5.22 5.43
C THR A 227 3.90 -6.13 6.52
N GLN A 228 3.98 -5.68 7.77
CA GLN A 228 3.26 -6.29 8.89
C GLN A 228 2.06 -5.42 9.27
N PHE A 229 0.86 -5.94 9.05
CA PHE A 229 -0.40 -5.23 9.33
C PHE A 229 -1.04 -5.69 10.65
N ILE A 230 -1.50 -4.74 11.48
CA ILE A 230 -2.28 -5.02 12.70
C ILE A 230 -3.50 -4.07 12.82
N PRO A 231 -4.75 -4.56 12.69
CA PRO A 231 -5.93 -3.81 13.07
C PRO A 231 -6.09 -3.79 14.60
N HIS A 232 -6.44 -2.63 15.15
CA HIS A 232 -6.64 -2.41 16.58
C HIS A 232 -8.02 -1.83 16.89
N TYR A 233 -8.58 -2.18 18.04
CA TYR A 233 -9.95 -1.84 18.43
C TYR A 233 -9.99 -1.17 19.80
N ILE A 234 -10.26 0.13 19.83
CA ILE A 234 -10.42 0.88 21.09
C ILE A 234 -11.57 0.27 21.91
N THR A 235 -11.31 0.02 23.18
CA THR A 235 -12.35 -0.30 24.17
C THR A 235 -12.21 0.61 25.38
N TRP A 236 -13.33 1.17 25.81
CA TRP A 236 -13.43 1.98 27.02
C TRP A 236 -13.72 1.05 28.22
N TYR A 237 -13.69 1.59 29.43
CA TYR A 237 -14.14 0.89 30.62
C TYR A 237 -15.24 1.70 31.33
N CYS A 238 -16.08 1.00 32.09
CA CYS A 238 -17.12 1.58 32.93
C CYS A 238 -16.58 1.74 34.36
N PRO A 239 -16.61 2.95 34.96
CA PRO A 239 -16.13 3.13 36.33
C PRO A 239 -16.96 2.32 37.34
N GLU A 240 -16.30 1.82 38.40
CA GLU A 240 -16.89 0.90 39.40
C GLU A 240 -18.24 1.37 39.97
N ALA A 241 -18.37 2.68 40.23
CA ALA A 241 -19.60 3.31 40.74
C ALA A 241 -20.82 3.16 39.81
N PHE A 242 -20.62 2.87 38.52
CA PHE A 242 -21.67 2.79 37.50
C PHE A 242 -21.93 1.37 36.98
N LEU A 243 -21.22 0.34 37.48
CA LEU A 243 -21.38 -1.06 37.03
C LEU A 243 -22.81 -1.59 37.11
N LEU A 244 -23.60 -1.10 38.08
CA LEU A 244 -24.99 -1.51 38.24
C LEU A 244 -25.99 -0.76 37.36
N SER A 245 -25.58 0.34 36.71
CA SER A 245 -26.43 1.20 35.86
C SER A 245 -26.93 0.49 34.59
N LYS A 246 -28.03 0.99 34.01
CA LYS A 246 -28.54 0.46 32.73
C LYS A 246 -27.52 0.71 31.61
N GLN A 247 -26.92 1.89 31.57
CA GLN A 247 -25.97 2.35 30.56
C GLN A 247 -24.74 1.43 30.51
N CYS A 248 -24.13 1.15 31.67
CA CYS A 248 -22.99 0.26 31.74
C CYS A 248 -23.34 -1.17 31.25
N LYS A 249 -24.51 -1.68 31.65
CA LYS A 249 -24.99 -3.02 31.29
C LYS A 249 -25.47 -3.17 29.84
N SER A 250 -25.77 -2.08 29.14
CA SER A 250 -25.96 -2.14 27.69
C SER A 250 -24.65 -1.95 26.92
N GLN A 251 -23.80 -1.02 27.34
CA GLN A 251 -22.68 -0.57 26.51
C GLN A 251 -21.38 -1.39 26.69
N CYS A 252 -21.35 -2.35 27.62
CA CYS A 252 -20.15 -3.09 28.00
C CYS A 252 -20.37 -4.61 28.11
N ILE A 253 -19.26 -5.34 28.02
CA ILE A 253 -19.12 -6.77 28.36
C ILE A 253 -18.12 -6.96 29.52
N ASN A 254 -17.95 -8.21 29.97
CA ASN A 254 -17.07 -8.64 31.06
C ASN A 254 -17.18 -7.72 32.28
N HIS A 255 -18.41 -7.58 32.80
CA HIS A 255 -18.74 -6.76 33.97
C HIS A 255 -18.21 -5.31 33.91
N GLY A 256 -18.24 -4.68 32.72
CA GLY A 256 -17.88 -3.27 32.54
C GLY A 256 -16.42 -3.02 32.18
N ARG A 257 -15.59 -4.07 32.07
CA ARG A 257 -14.16 -3.97 31.74
C ARG A 257 -13.91 -3.48 30.30
N TYR A 258 -14.79 -3.83 29.37
CA TYR A 258 -14.69 -3.47 27.95
C TYR A 258 -16.02 -2.93 27.42
N CYS A 259 -15.99 -1.69 26.93
CA CYS A 259 -17.17 -0.93 26.49
C CYS A 259 -16.92 -0.25 25.13
N ALA A 260 -17.99 0.03 24.41
CA ALA A 260 -17.97 0.93 23.25
C ALA A 260 -19.07 2.01 23.40
N PRO A 261 -18.94 3.17 22.72
CA PRO A 261 -20.03 4.13 22.63
C PRO A 261 -21.22 3.56 21.86
N ASP A 262 -22.40 4.11 22.15
CA ASP A 262 -23.66 3.73 21.51
C ASP A 262 -23.62 4.09 20.01
N PRO A 263 -23.97 3.17 19.08
CA PRO A 263 -23.68 3.35 17.66
C PRO A 263 -24.45 4.50 17.04
N GLU A 264 -25.75 4.58 17.35
CA GLU A 264 -26.66 5.64 16.91
C GLU A 264 -26.70 6.86 17.85
N GLN A 265 -26.05 6.79 19.01
CA GLN A 265 -26.09 7.76 20.12
C GLN A 265 -27.49 7.87 20.76
N ASP A 266 -28.26 6.78 20.79
CA ASP A 266 -29.64 6.70 21.28
C ASP A 266 -29.94 5.34 21.93
N PHE A 267 -29.67 5.24 23.24
CA PHE A 267 -29.93 4.08 24.12
C PHE A 267 -31.40 3.56 24.18
N SER A 268 -32.28 4.02 23.29
CA SER A 268 -33.66 3.55 23.09
C SER A 268 -33.88 2.80 21.77
N LYS A 269 -32.90 2.78 20.86
CA LYS A 269 -32.99 2.21 19.51
C LYS A 269 -31.68 1.51 19.13
N GLY A 270 -31.63 0.98 17.91
CA GLY A 270 -30.37 0.52 17.32
C GLY A 270 -29.80 -0.76 17.92
N TYR A 271 -28.48 -0.77 18.06
CA TYR A 271 -27.69 -1.79 18.75
C TYR A 271 -27.06 -1.22 20.01
N ASP A 272 -26.76 -2.04 21.02
CA ASP A 272 -26.08 -1.56 22.21
C ASP A 272 -24.55 -1.55 21.98
N GLY A 273 -23.80 -0.71 22.70
CA GLY A 273 -22.32 -0.68 22.64
C GLY A 273 -21.65 -2.03 22.92
N LYS A 274 -22.24 -2.91 23.74
CA LYS A 274 -21.74 -4.28 23.94
C LYS A 274 -21.68 -5.06 22.62
N ASP A 275 -22.65 -4.87 21.72
CA ASP A 275 -22.74 -5.60 20.46
C ASP A 275 -21.57 -5.21 19.54
N VAL A 276 -21.15 -3.94 19.62
CA VAL A 276 -19.95 -3.41 18.96
C VAL A 276 -18.68 -4.03 19.53
N VAL A 277 -18.55 -4.11 20.86
CA VAL A 277 -17.39 -4.78 21.50
C VAL A 277 -17.35 -6.27 21.11
N LEU A 278 -18.49 -6.96 21.07
CA LEU A 278 -18.61 -8.36 20.66
C LEU A 278 -18.21 -8.59 19.20
N GLN A 279 -18.51 -7.67 18.28
CA GLN A 279 -18.03 -7.76 16.91
C GLN A 279 -16.56 -7.41 16.80
N ASN A 280 -16.07 -6.34 17.45
CA ASN A 280 -14.64 -5.97 17.49
C ASN A 280 -13.78 -7.14 18.00
N LEU A 281 -14.16 -7.76 19.12
CA LEU A 281 -13.52 -8.97 19.65
C LEU A 281 -13.53 -10.12 18.63
N ARG A 282 -14.64 -10.35 17.91
CA ARG A 282 -14.69 -11.35 16.83
C ARG A 282 -13.76 -11.00 15.67
N GLN A 283 -13.59 -9.73 15.31
CA GLN A 283 -12.67 -9.32 14.25
C GLN A 283 -11.19 -9.49 14.66
N ALA A 284 -10.83 -9.11 15.89
CA ALA A 284 -9.50 -9.33 16.46
C ALA A 284 -9.17 -10.83 16.61
N CYS A 285 -10.12 -11.64 17.08
CA CYS A 285 -9.99 -13.09 17.13
C CYS A 285 -9.89 -13.74 15.74
N PHE A 286 -10.59 -13.22 14.73
CA PHE A 286 -10.43 -13.66 13.35
C PHE A 286 -8.99 -13.45 12.88
N LEU A 287 -8.42 -12.25 13.07
CA LEU A 287 -7.02 -11.96 12.75
C LEU A 287 -6.07 -12.92 13.47
N LYS A 288 -6.24 -13.11 14.79
CA LYS A 288 -5.38 -13.97 15.61
C LYS A 288 -5.30 -15.40 15.06
N VAL A 289 -6.45 -16.01 14.73
CA VAL A 289 -6.51 -17.36 14.16
C VAL A 289 -6.05 -17.40 12.69
N ALA A 290 -6.26 -16.33 11.94
CA ALA A 290 -5.70 -16.18 10.58
C ALA A 290 -4.17 -16.08 10.60
N ASN A 291 -3.58 -15.42 11.61
CA ASN A 291 -2.13 -15.30 11.81
C ASN A 291 -1.50 -16.63 12.27
N GLU A 292 -2.14 -17.37 13.20
CA GLU A 292 -1.78 -18.78 13.49
C GLU A 292 -1.72 -19.64 12.21
N SER A 293 -2.58 -19.33 11.24
CA SER A 293 -2.70 -20.01 9.94
C SER A 293 -1.77 -19.44 8.85
N ARG A 294 -0.90 -18.47 9.19
CA ARG A 294 -0.02 -17.69 8.30
C ARG A 294 -0.73 -17.02 7.12
N LYS A 295 -1.93 -16.47 7.36
CA LYS A 295 -2.78 -15.80 6.36
C LYS A 295 -3.48 -14.55 6.94
N PRO A 296 -2.77 -13.60 7.60
CA PRO A 296 -3.38 -12.43 8.25
C PRO A 296 -4.28 -11.63 7.28
N TRP A 297 -3.86 -11.51 6.02
CA TRP A 297 -4.56 -10.83 4.93
C TRP A 297 -6.00 -11.31 4.65
N LEU A 298 -6.43 -12.43 5.23
CA LEU A 298 -7.84 -12.85 5.24
C LEU A 298 -8.73 -11.93 6.08
N TRP A 299 -8.18 -11.15 7.00
CA TRP A 299 -8.94 -10.16 7.79
C TRP A 299 -9.62 -9.14 6.86
N TRP A 300 -8.92 -8.61 5.86
CA TRP A 300 -9.50 -7.70 4.85
C TRP A 300 -10.65 -8.34 4.07
N ASP A 301 -10.58 -9.65 3.85
CA ASP A 301 -11.67 -10.42 3.26
C ASP A 301 -12.88 -10.49 4.20
N TYR A 302 -12.66 -10.79 5.48
CA TYR A 302 -13.70 -10.87 6.49
C TYR A 302 -14.38 -9.53 6.75
N VAL A 303 -13.64 -8.45 7.05
CA VAL A 303 -14.25 -7.18 7.43
C VAL A 303 -14.99 -6.51 6.27
N THR A 304 -14.49 -6.68 5.03
CA THR A 304 -15.20 -6.17 3.83
C THR A 304 -16.49 -6.94 3.57
N ASP A 305 -16.45 -8.28 3.63
CA ASP A 305 -17.66 -9.10 3.44
C ASP A 305 -18.66 -8.95 4.60
N PHE A 306 -18.17 -8.67 5.82
CA PHE A 306 -18.99 -8.39 7.01
C PHE A 306 -19.72 -7.05 6.86
N ALA A 307 -19.00 -5.95 6.59
CA ALA A 307 -19.60 -4.62 6.41
C ALA A 307 -20.62 -4.58 5.24
N LEU A 308 -20.45 -5.42 4.22
CA LEU A 308 -21.38 -5.53 3.09
C LEU A 308 -22.59 -6.45 3.33
N ARG A 309 -22.57 -7.34 4.33
CA ARG A 309 -23.63 -8.35 4.55
C ARG A 309 -24.31 -8.29 5.91
N CYS A 310 -23.68 -7.66 6.89
CA CYS A 310 -24.14 -7.59 8.27
C CYS A 310 -24.42 -6.17 8.80
N PRO A 311 -24.92 -5.20 7.99
CA PRO A 311 -25.06 -3.81 8.42
C PRO A 311 -26.11 -3.64 9.53
N MET A 312 -25.91 -2.62 10.38
CA MET A 312 -26.84 -2.27 11.46
C MET A 312 -28.19 -1.78 10.92
N LYS A 313 -28.21 -0.93 9.88
CA LYS A 313 -29.42 -0.50 9.12
C LYS A 313 -30.41 -1.63 8.82
N GLU A 314 -29.93 -2.82 8.46
CA GLU A 314 -30.77 -3.98 8.11
C GLU A 314 -31.02 -4.94 9.29
N LYS A 315 -30.55 -4.60 10.49
CA LYS A 315 -30.58 -5.44 11.70
C LYS A 315 -29.90 -6.80 11.53
N LYS A 316 -28.77 -6.81 10.80
CA LYS A 316 -27.97 -8.01 10.54
C LYS A 316 -26.70 -8.11 11.38
N TYR A 317 -26.34 -7.06 12.12
CA TYR A 317 -25.17 -6.97 12.98
C TYR A 317 -25.24 -7.95 14.16
N THR A 318 -24.84 -9.21 13.94
CA THR A 318 -25.14 -10.37 14.81
C THR A 318 -24.04 -11.42 14.73
N LYS A 319 -23.94 -12.33 15.72
CA LYS A 319 -23.06 -13.52 15.62
C LYS A 319 -23.40 -14.34 14.38
N ASP A 320 -24.69 -14.66 14.23
CA ASP A 320 -25.25 -15.44 13.13
C ASP A 320 -24.85 -14.94 11.73
N CYS A 321 -24.75 -13.62 11.53
CA CYS A 321 -24.30 -13.07 10.26
C CYS A 321 -22.78 -13.15 10.10
N ALA A 322 -22.02 -12.80 11.14
CA ALA A 322 -20.56 -12.91 11.13
C ALA A 322 -20.09 -14.35 10.86
N ASP A 323 -20.68 -15.33 11.54
CA ASP A 323 -20.40 -16.76 11.36
C ASP A 323 -20.67 -17.20 9.90
N LYS A 324 -21.77 -16.73 9.29
CA LYS A 324 -22.10 -17.00 7.88
C LYS A 324 -21.09 -16.35 6.93
N VAL A 325 -20.54 -15.18 7.26
CA VAL A 325 -19.44 -14.56 6.50
C VAL A 325 -18.17 -15.40 6.61
N ILE A 326 -17.73 -15.78 7.81
CA ILE A 326 -16.55 -16.64 8.04
C ILE A 326 -16.66 -17.95 7.25
N GLN A 327 -17.82 -18.61 7.33
CA GLN A 327 -18.11 -19.84 6.57
C GLN A 327 -18.19 -19.63 5.04
N SER A 328 -18.41 -18.40 4.56
CA SER A 328 -18.39 -18.11 3.12
C SER A 328 -16.97 -17.96 2.56
N LEU A 329 -16.03 -17.40 3.34
CA LEU A 329 -14.63 -17.27 2.94
C LEU A 329 -13.95 -18.64 2.74
N GLY A 330 -14.35 -19.64 3.53
CA GLY A 330 -13.94 -21.04 3.34
C GLY A 330 -14.41 -21.70 2.04
N ARG A 331 -15.22 -21.00 1.24
CA ARG A 331 -15.85 -21.49 0.00
C ARG A 331 -15.59 -20.55 -1.19
N LYS A 332 -14.39 -19.96 -1.29
CA LYS A 332 -13.96 -19.30 -2.54
C LYS A 332 -13.60 -20.35 -3.60
N ALA A 333 -14.48 -20.53 -4.58
CA ALA A 333 -14.19 -21.32 -5.77
C ALA A 333 -13.20 -20.57 -6.68
N ARG A 334 -12.06 -21.19 -7.00
CA ARG A 334 -11.16 -20.72 -8.05
C ARG A 334 -11.55 -21.40 -9.35
N THR A 335 -12.12 -20.64 -10.28
CA THR A 335 -12.40 -21.12 -11.64
C THR A 335 -11.08 -21.39 -12.36
N LEU A 336 -10.77 -22.67 -12.59
CA LEU A 336 -9.66 -23.07 -13.45
C LEU A 336 -10.22 -23.37 -14.83
N ILE A 337 -9.94 -22.47 -15.78
CA ILE A 337 -10.27 -22.65 -17.19
C ILE A 337 -9.15 -23.50 -17.80
N PHE A 338 -9.45 -24.78 -18.08
CA PHE A 338 -8.58 -25.63 -18.87
C PHE A 338 -9.02 -25.60 -20.33
N ALA A 339 -8.22 -24.97 -21.20
CA ALA A 339 -8.40 -25.03 -22.63
C ALA A 339 -7.98 -26.43 -23.14
N ALA A 340 -8.89 -27.39 -23.08
CA ALA A 340 -8.69 -28.70 -23.70
C ALA A 340 -8.62 -28.54 -25.22
N GLY A 341 -7.53 -29.00 -25.83
CA GLY A 341 -7.18 -28.74 -27.24
C GLY A 341 -7.98 -29.49 -28.30
N SER A 342 -9.31 -29.42 -28.26
CA SER A 342 -10.19 -29.79 -29.38
C SER A 342 -11.56 -29.11 -29.23
N VAL A 343 -12.06 -28.55 -30.34
CA VAL A 343 -13.31 -27.78 -30.53
C VAL A 343 -14.51 -28.16 -29.64
N ASP A 344 -15.28 -27.12 -29.31
CA ASP A 344 -16.69 -27.11 -28.86
C ASP A 344 -17.04 -27.50 -27.41
N TYR A 345 -16.08 -27.75 -26.50
CA TYR A 345 -16.37 -27.89 -25.06
C TYR A 345 -15.46 -27.07 -24.12
N LEU A 346 -16.07 -26.12 -23.39
CA LEU A 346 -15.45 -25.38 -22.30
C LEU A 346 -15.62 -26.15 -20.97
N VAL A 347 -14.56 -26.80 -20.49
CA VAL A 347 -14.58 -27.51 -19.19
C VAL A 347 -14.28 -26.54 -18.05
N ILE A 348 -15.33 -26.11 -17.33
CA ILE A 348 -15.21 -25.21 -16.18
C ILE A 348 -14.96 -26.03 -14.91
N CYS A 349 -13.69 -26.23 -14.54
CA CYS A 349 -13.32 -26.85 -13.27
C CYS A 349 -13.33 -25.81 -12.13
N GLN A 350 -14.34 -25.85 -11.27
CA GLN A 350 -14.35 -25.09 -10.00
C GLN A 350 -13.50 -25.80 -8.95
N ALA A 351 -12.28 -25.31 -8.70
CA ALA A 351 -11.42 -25.81 -7.63
C ALA A 351 -11.71 -25.03 -6.33
N TRP A 352 -12.27 -25.71 -5.33
CA TRP A 352 -12.54 -25.11 -4.01
C TRP A 352 -11.26 -25.11 -3.17
N ILE A 353 -10.60 -23.96 -3.05
CA ILE A 353 -9.43 -23.82 -2.17
C ILE A 353 -9.94 -23.57 -0.74
N LYS A 354 -9.52 -24.42 0.21
CA LYS A 354 -9.79 -24.19 1.65
C LYS A 354 -8.99 -22.98 2.15
N GLN A 355 -9.55 -21.79 1.98
CA GLN A 355 -9.01 -20.50 2.46
C GLN A 355 -9.70 -20.01 3.75
N GLY A 356 -10.58 -20.80 4.34
CA GLY A 356 -11.35 -20.43 5.54
C GLY A 356 -10.53 -20.52 6.83
N VAL A 357 -10.92 -19.68 7.79
CA VAL A 357 -10.47 -19.73 9.18
C VAL A 357 -11.43 -20.62 9.98
N ASP A 358 -10.91 -21.34 10.99
CA ASP A 358 -11.71 -22.23 11.83
C ASP A 358 -12.59 -21.44 12.81
N LEU A 359 -13.91 -21.50 12.61
CA LEU A 359 -14.90 -20.82 13.45
C LEU A 359 -14.84 -21.30 14.91
N THR A 360 -14.51 -22.56 15.17
CA THR A 360 -14.43 -23.11 16.54
C THR A 360 -13.25 -22.53 17.33
N LYS A 361 -12.14 -22.22 16.64
CA LYS A 361 -11.03 -21.46 17.22
C LYS A 361 -11.39 -20.00 17.49
N ILE A 362 -12.19 -19.38 16.61
CA ILE A 362 -12.65 -17.99 16.81
C ILE A 362 -13.59 -17.92 18.02
N ASP A 363 -14.59 -18.79 18.11
CA ASP A 363 -15.49 -18.84 19.28
C ASP A 363 -14.73 -19.16 20.58
N LYS A 364 -13.73 -20.05 20.55
CA LYS A 364 -12.83 -20.29 21.70
C LYS A 364 -11.96 -19.07 22.05
N CYS A 365 -11.60 -18.25 21.07
CA CYS A 365 -10.83 -17.03 21.29
C CYS A 365 -11.68 -15.89 21.90
N ILE A 366 -12.95 -15.80 21.51
CA ILE A 366 -13.93 -14.86 22.09
C ILE A 366 -14.15 -15.21 23.57
N GLY A 367 -14.34 -16.49 23.88
CA GLY A 367 -14.53 -16.98 25.26
C GLY A 367 -15.90 -16.63 25.84
N ASP A 368 -15.98 -16.55 27.17
CA ASP A 368 -17.16 -16.03 27.88
C ASP A 368 -17.04 -14.51 28.05
N THR A 369 -18.07 -13.79 27.59
CA THR A 369 -18.14 -12.32 27.61
C THR A 369 -19.01 -11.80 28.74
N GLU A 370 -19.74 -12.67 29.44
CA GLU A 370 -20.54 -12.30 30.61
C GLU A 370 -19.77 -12.52 31.92
N ALA A 371 -18.75 -13.39 31.92
CA ALA A 371 -17.86 -13.62 33.06
C ALA A 371 -17.14 -12.33 33.55
N ASP A 372 -17.00 -12.18 34.87
CA ASP A 372 -16.16 -11.13 35.49
C ASP A 372 -14.67 -11.51 35.50
N GLU A 373 -14.15 -11.82 34.31
CA GLU A 373 -12.76 -12.19 34.07
C GLU A 373 -12.17 -11.29 32.96
N GLU A 374 -10.85 -11.13 32.94
CA GLU A 374 -10.19 -10.36 31.87
C GLU A 374 -10.19 -11.15 30.55
N ASN A 375 -10.64 -10.51 29.47
CA ASN A 375 -10.55 -11.09 28.14
C ASN A 375 -9.13 -10.85 27.60
N PRO A 376 -8.32 -11.88 27.31
CA PRO A 376 -6.91 -11.71 26.96
C PRO A 376 -6.67 -11.09 25.58
N VAL A 377 -7.71 -10.89 24.76
CA VAL A 377 -7.61 -10.12 23.51
C VAL A 377 -7.92 -8.65 23.79
N LEU A 378 -9.06 -8.34 24.41
CA LEU A 378 -9.42 -6.93 24.69
C LEU A 378 -8.50 -6.28 25.73
N LYS A 379 -7.93 -7.06 26.66
CA LYS A 379 -6.87 -6.59 27.55
C LYS A 379 -5.62 -6.15 26.77
N ALA A 380 -5.22 -6.90 25.74
CA ALA A 380 -4.11 -6.52 24.88
C ALA A 380 -4.40 -5.26 24.04
N GLU A 381 -5.64 -5.07 23.57
CA GLU A 381 -6.06 -3.81 22.92
C GLU A 381 -5.97 -2.61 23.89
N GLN A 382 -6.43 -2.76 25.15
CA GLN A 382 -6.32 -1.70 26.17
C GLN A 382 -4.87 -1.39 26.55
N ASP A 383 -4.02 -2.41 26.69
CA ASP A 383 -2.60 -2.22 27.01
C ASP A 383 -1.84 -1.57 25.85
N ALA A 384 -2.16 -1.95 24.60
CA ALA A 384 -1.66 -1.27 23.40
C ALA A 384 -2.11 0.21 23.36
N GLN A 385 -3.40 0.49 23.58
CA GLN A 385 -3.95 1.85 23.61
C GLN A 385 -3.26 2.71 24.68
N GLY A 386 -3.13 2.17 25.90
CA GLY A 386 -2.45 2.83 27.02
C GLY A 386 -0.96 3.08 26.78
N SER A 387 -0.28 2.18 26.06
CA SER A 387 1.13 2.34 25.70
C SER A 387 1.40 3.43 24.67
N ARG A 388 0.42 3.72 23.79
CA ARG A 388 0.59 4.70 22.70
C ARG A 388 0.37 6.14 23.14
N GLY A 389 -0.62 6.41 23.98
CA GLY A 389 -0.99 7.76 24.44
C GLY A 389 -1.65 8.67 23.38
N ASP A 390 -1.15 8.66 22.14
CA ASP A 390 -1.60 9.57 21.07
C ASP A 390 -2.92 9.13 20.39
N VAL A 391 -3.30 7.85 20.49
CA VAL A 391 -4.50 7.30 19.83
C VAL A 391 -5.77 7.68 20.60
N THR A 392 -6.27 8.88 20.30
CA THR A 392 -7.44 9.51 20.93
C THR A 392 -8.64 9.68 20.00
N ILE A 393 -8.47 9.47 18.69
CA ILE A 393 -9.48 9.71 17.65
C ILE A 393 -9.53 8.50 16.69
N LEU A 394 -10.73 8.14 16.21
CA LEU A 394 -10.94 7.09 15.21
C LEU A 394 -11.53 7.65 13.89
N PRO A 395 -11.17 7.04 12.73
CA PRO A 395 -10.10 6.06 12.55
C PRO A 395 -8.71 6.71 12.68
N THR A 396 -7.73 5.95 13.16
CA THR A 396 -6.31 6.36 13.17
C THR A 396 -5.48 5.29 12.47
N LEU A 397 -4.53 5.71 11.62
CA LEU A 397 -3.53 4.83 11.02
C LEU A 397 -2.16 5.18 11.61
N VAL A 398 -1.33 4.19 11.86
CA VAL A 398 0.07 4.34 12.30
C VAL A 398 0.96 3.59 11.32
N ILE A 399 2.09 4.16 10.91
CA ILE A 399 3.08 3.56 9.98
C ILE A 399 4.46 3.69 10.64
N ASN A 400 5.19 2.59 10.78
CA ASN A 400 6.51 2.52 11.46
C ASN A 400 6.53 3.32 12.78
N ASN A 401 5.53 3.07 13.64
CA ASN A 401 5.31 3.73 14.93
C ASN A 401 5.05 5.26 14.89
N ARG A 402 4.75 5.83 13.72
CA ARG A 402 4.34 7.25 13.52
C ARG A 402 2.88 7.36 13.10
N GLN A 403 2.14 8.33 13.65
CA GLN A 403 0.72 8.50 13.33
C GLN A 403 0.55 9.16 11.96
N TYR A 404 -0.06 8.47 11.01
CA TYR A 404 -0.36 9.01 9.68
C TYR A 404 -1.33 10.19 9.78
N ARG A 405 -1.05 11.25 9.03
CA ARG A 405 -1.86 12.47 8.92
C ARG A 405 -2.31 12.69 7.48
N GLY A 406 -3.57 13.06 7.30
CA GLY A 406 -4.20 13.28 6.00
C GLY A 406 -5.45 12.42 5.77
N LYS A 407 -6.04 12.54 4.59
CA LYS A 407 -7.25 11.80 4.19
C LYS A 407 -6.98 10.28 4.19
N LEU A 408 -7.89 9.51 4.77
CA LEU A 408 -7.92 8.06 4.70
C LEU A 408 -8.38 7.60 3.30
N ASP A 409 -7.43 7.54 2.36
CA ASP A 409 -7.65 7.24 0.94
C ASP A 409 -6.65 6.18 0.45
N LYS A 410 -7.05 5.31 -0.49
CA LYS A 410 -6.18 4.25 -1.04
C LYS A 410 -4.85 4.82 -1.55
N GLY A 411 -4.88 5.91 -2.32
CA GLY A 411 -3.67 6.49 -2.91
C GLY A 411 -2.78 7.16 -1.87
N ALA A 412 -3.37 7.99 -1.00
CA ALA A 412 -2.64 8.73 0.03
C ALA A 412 -2.00 7.81 1.08
N VAL A 413 -2.72 6.77 1.52
CA VAL A 413 -2.20 5.79 2.48
C VAL A 413 -1.16 4.87 1.84
N LEU A 414 -1.37 4.41 0.59
CA LEU A 414 -0.35 3.62 -0.10
C LEU A 414 0.93 4.44 -0.30
N LYS A 415 0.84 5.72 -0.67
CA LYS A 415 1.98 6.63 -0.77
C LYS A 415 2.72 6.79 0.56
N ALA A 416 2.01 6.91 1.68
CA ALA A 416 2.64 6.97 3.00
C ALA A 416 3.31 5.65 3.40
N ILE A 417 2.69 4.50 3.13
CA ILE A 417 3.31 3.18 3.36
C ILE A 417 4.56 3.01 2.49
N CYS A 418 4.53 3.47 1.24
CA CYS A 418 5.70 3.48 0.35
C CYS A 418 6.84 4.37 0.88
N ALA A 419 6.53 5.52 1.48
CA ALA A 419 7.53 6.38 2.13
C ALA A 419 8.18 5.75 3.38
N GLY A 420 7.51 4.79 4.02
CA GLY A 420 8.05 4.04 5.16
C GLY A 420 9.14 3.03 4.80
N PHE A 421 9.31 2.68 3.52
CA PHE A 421 10.44 1.86 3.07
C PHE A 421 11.70 2.74 2.92
N GLN A 422 12.86 2.12 3.15
CA GLN A 422 14.14 2.70 2.78
C GLN A 422 14.22 2.87 1.25
N GLU A 423 14.91 3.92 0.79
CA GLU A 423 15.14 4.12 -0.63
C GLU A 423 15.85 2.91 -1.27
N THR A 424 15.38 2.51 -2.45
CA THR A 424 15.75 1.29 -3.20
C THR A 424 15.25 -0.05 -2.65
N THR A 425 14.58 -0.11 -1.49
CA THR A 425 13.96 -1.36 -0.98
C THR A 425 12.45 -1.43 -1.27
N GLU A 426 11.90 -0.48 -2.03
CA GLU A 426 10.46 -0.34 -2.19
C GLU A 426 9.86 -1.42 -3.12
N PRO A 427 8.68 -1.98 -2.77
CA PRO A 427 8.05 -3.00 -3.60
C PRO A 427 7.46 -2.40 -4.89
N THR A 428 7.36 -3.20 -5.96
CA THR A 428 6.87 -2.78 -7.31
C THR A 428 5.42 -2.25 -7.37
N ILE A 429 4.71 -2.16 -6.24
CA ILE A 429 3.42 -1.49 -6.12
C ILE A 429 3.58 0.01 -5.80
N CYS A 430 4.71 0.38 -5.18
CA CYS A 430 5.13 1.76 -4.95
C CYS A 430 5.65 2.42 -6.22
N LEU A 431 6.30 1.65 -7.09
CA LEU A 431 6.70 2.05 -8.45
C LEU A 431 5.52 1.88 -9.42
N SER A 432 4.43 2.59 -9.14
CA SER A 432 3.28 2.68 -10.04
C SER A 432 2.80 4.12 -10.24
N LYS A 433 2.35 4.40 -11.46
CA LYS A 433 1.92 5.74 -11.93
C LYS A 433 0.74 6.38 -11.18
N ASP A 434 0.11 5.64 -10.26
CA ASP A 434 -0.90 6.14 -9.32
C ASP A 434 -0.27 6.76 -8.05
N ILE A 435 1.05 6.60 -7.87
CA ILE A 435 1.81 6.85 -6.61
C ILE A 435 3.04 7.74 -6.86
N GLU A 436 3.81 7.46 -7.92
CA GLU A 436 5.04 8.16 -8.32
C GLU A 436 5.00 8.60 -9.81
N THR A 437 6.08 9.24 -10.30
CA THR A 437 6.25 9.61 -11.73
C THR A 437 7.64 9.21 -12.24
N ASN A 438 7.79 7.97 -12.69
CA ASN A 438 9.04 7.35 -13.16
C ASN A 438 9.81 8.25 -14.14
N GLU A 439 10.88 8.87 -13.67
CA GLU A 439 11.65 9.81 -14.49
C GLU A 439 12.63 9.09 -15.43
N CYS A 440 12.87 7.79 -15.25
CA CYS A 440 13.67 6.98 -16.17
C CYS A 440 13.05 6.89 -17.58
N LEU A 441 11.72 7.08 -17.71
CA LEU A 441 11.04 7.16 -19.01
C LEU A 441 11.46 8.37 -19.88
N GLU A 442 11.95 9.45 -19.28
CA GLU A 442 12.34 10.67 -20.02
C GLU A 442 13.87 10.81 -20.11
N ASN A 443 14.42 10.53 -21.30
CA ASN A 443 15.86 10.62 -21.60
C ASN A 443 16.75 9.90 -20.56
N ASN A 444 16.27 8.76 -20.06
CA ASN A 444 16.93 7.95 -19.02
C ASN A 444 17.28 8.73 -17.74
N SER A 445 16.60 9.87 -17.51
CA SER A 445 16.94 10.90 -16.52
C SER A 445 18.44 11.20 -16.34
N GLY A 446 19.19 11.15 -17.43
CA GLY A 446 20.63 11.41 -17.45
C GLY A 446 21.51 10.36 -16.75
N CYS A 447 21.00 9.15 -16.51
CA CYS A 447 21.84 7.99 -16.19
C CYS A 447 22.43 7.37 -17.46
N TRP A 448 23.45 6.52 -17.30
CA TRP A 448 24.10 5.79 -18.38
C TRP A 448 23.16 4.77 -19.04
N GLU A 449 23.32 4.57 -20.36
CA GLU A 449 22.51 3.68 -21.20
C GLU A 449 23.35 3.08 -22.34
N ASP A 450 23.43 1.75 -22.43
CA ASP A 450 23.87 1.04 -23.62
C ASP A 450 22.66 0.79 -24.53
N LYS A 451 22.54 1.63 -25.58
CA LYS A 451 21.48 1.59 -26.59
C LYS A 451 21.57 0.41 -27.55
N THR A 452 22.66 -0.35 -27.54
CA THR A 452 22.83 -1.56 -28.37
C THR A 452 22.40 -2.81 -27.62
N ALA A 453 22.68 -2.90 -26.32
CA ALA A 453 22.21 -3.97 -25.45
C ALA A 453 20.83 -3.71 -24.81
N ASN A 454 20.31 -2.48 -24.90
CA ASN A 454 19.12 -2.01 -24.18
C ASN A 454 19.30 -2.19 -22.66
N ILE A 455 20.46 -1.77 -22.14
CA ILE A 455 20.81 -1.82 -20.72
C ILE A 455 20.87 -0.38 -20.20
N THR A 456 20.30 -0.13 -19.02
CA THR A 456 20.30 1.18 -18.38
C THR A 456 20.77 1.09 -16.93
N ALA A 457 21.48 2.12 -16.48
CA ALA A 457 21.78 2.38 -15.08
C ALA A 457 20.68 3.20 -14.37
N CYS A 458 19.63 3.63 -15.08
CA CYS A 458 18.51 4.33 -14.45
C CYS A 458 17.63 3.35 -13.68
N ARG A 459 17.69 3.45 -12.35
CA ARG A 459 16.89 2.69 -11.40
C ARG A 459 15.82 3.58 -10.78
N ASP A 460 14.58 3.26 -11.10
CA ASP A 460 13.37 3.88 -10.57
C ASP A 460 13.23 3.60 -9.06
N THR A 461 12.87 4.61 -8.26
CA THR A 461 12.63 4.51 -6.82
C THR A 461 11.35 5.26 -6.43
N PHE A 462 10.84 5.08 -5.22
CA PHE A 462 9.64 5.80 -4.78
C PHE A 462 9.92 7.32 -4.56
N ARG A 463 11.19 7.68 -4.35
CA ARG A 463 11.66 9.06 -4.13
C ARG A 463 12.16 9.75 -5.42
N GLY A 464 12.08 9.08 -6.57
CA GLY A 464 12.51 9.57 -7.89
C GLY A 464 13.34 8.52 -8.61
N ARG A 465 14.57 8.85 -9.03
CA ARG A 465 15.48 7.89 -9.68
C ARG A 465 16.91 7.94 -9.17
N VAL A 466 17.51 6.78 -9.01
CA VAL A 466 18.95 6.57 -8.73
C VAL A 466 19.65 6.12 -10.01
N CYS A 467 20.90 6.56 -10.21
CA CYS A 467 21.76 6.01 -11.25
C CYS A 467 22.71 4.96 -10.64
N GLU A 468 22.49 3.69 -10.92
CA GLU A 468 23.22 2.54 -10.37
C GLU A 468 23.57 1.55 -11.50
N CYS A 469 24.84 1.19 -11.67
CA CYS A 469 25.26 0.25 -12.71
C CYS A 469 24.61 -1.14 -12.47
N PRO A 470 23.89 -1.70 -13.46
CA PRO A 470 22.99 -2.83 -13.23
C PRO A 470 23.72 -4.18 -13.15
N ILE A 471 22.96 -5.23 -12.80
CA ILE A 471 23.39 -6.63 -12.99
C ILE A 471 22.43 -7.26 -14.02
N VAL A 472 22.96 -7.67 -15.17
CA VAL A 472 22.17 -8.19 -16.30
C VAL A 472 22.72 -9.56 -16.68
N ASN A 473 21.86 -10.58 -16.76
CA ASN A 473 22.21 -11.99 -17.00
C ASN A 473 23.22 -12.61 -15.99
N GLY A 474 23.55 -11.90 -14.90
CA GLY A 474 24.59 -12.27 -13.94
C GLY A 474 25.89 -11.48 -14.12
N VAL A 475 26.08 -10.82 -15.27
CA VAL A 475 27.16 -9.85 -15.50
C VAL A 475 26.90 -8.61 -14.63
N LYS A 476 27.83 -8.29 -13.73
CA LYS A 476 27.77 -7.08 -12.92
C LYS A 476 28.46 -5.94 -13.65
N PHE A 477 27.78 -4.80 -13.77
CA PHE A 477 28.43 -3.57 -14.21
C PHE A 477 29.03 -2.79 -13.03
N SER A 478 30.08 -2.02 -13.31
CA SER A 478 30.78 -1.15 -12.37
C SER A 478 31.06 0.20 -13.02
N GLY A 479 31.03 1.30 -12.26
CA GLY A 479 31.20 2.65 -12.81
C GLY A 479 30.53 3.73 -11.96
N ASP A 480 30.19 4.87 -12.58
CA ASP A 480 29.55 6.00 -11.90
C ASP A 480 28.00 5.98 -12.01
N GLY A 481 27.44 5.18 -12.92
CA GLY A 481 26.00 5.12 -13.21
C GLY A 481 25.46 6.27 -14.08
N TYR A 482 26.20 7.37 -14.24
CA TYR A 482 25.77 8.58 -14.96
C TYR A 482 26.36 8.67 -16.36
N THR A 483 27.67 8.46 -16.49
CA THR A 483 28.43 8.62 -17.73
C THR A 483 29.13 7.34 -18.17
N HIS A 484 29.36 6.41 -17.24
CA HIS A 484 30.13 5.19 -17.46
C HIS A 484 29.64 4.05 -16.56
N CYS A 485 29.32 2.92 -17.21
CA CYS A 485 29.30 1.60 -16.59
C CYS A 485 30.04 0.63 -17.54
N GLU A 486 31.00 -0.12 -17.02
CA GLU A 486 31.69 -1.21 -17.71
C GLU A 486 31.29 -2.57 -17.13
N ALA A 487 31.29 -3.62 -17.95
CA ALA A 487 31.08 -4.98 -17.49
C ALA A 487 32.27 -5.43 -16.62
N SER A 488 31.99 -6.12 -15.51
CA SER A 488 33.01 -6.47 -14.51
C SER A 488 32.83 -7.88 -13.94
N GLY A 489 33.91 -8.67 -13.98
CA GLY A 489 33.94 -10.05 -13.50
C GLY A 489 33.64 -11.09 -14.59
N ALA A 490 33.52 -12.36 -14.18
CA ALA A 490 33.20 -13.45 -15.08
C ALA A 490 31.83 -13.26 -15.76
N LEU A 491 31.67 -13.84 -16.96
CA LEU A 491 30.53 -13.68 -17.88
C LEU A 491 30.47 -12.34 -18.64
N GLN A 492 31.48 -11.46 -18.51
CA GLN A 492 31.56 -10.20 -19.27
C GLN A 492 31.37 -10.37 -20.80
N CYS A 493 31.73 -11.53 -21.36
CA CYS A 493 31.61 -11.81 -22.79
C CYS A 493 30.17 -12.12 -23.25
N GLU A 494 29.23 -12.39 -22.32
CA GLU A 494 27.82 -12.61 -22.67
C GLU A 494 27.15 -11.34 -23.22
N ILE A 495 27.57 -10.15 -22.76
CA ILE A 495 27.00 -8.86 -23.17
C ILE A 495 27.99 -8.16 -24.10
N ASN A 496 27.54 -7.88 -25.34
CA ASN A 496 28.33 -7.18 -26.36
C ASN A 496 29.76 -7.72 -26.56
N ASN A 497 29.99 -9.00 -26.26
CA ASN A 497 31.30 -9.66 -26.34
C ASN A 497 32.38 -8.91 -25.53
N GLY A 498 32.02 -8.32 -24.37
CA GLY A 498 32.93 -7.52 -23.55
C GLY A 498 33.45 -6.24 -24.22
N GLY A 499 32.87 -5.83 -25.36
CA GLY A 499 33.42 -4.77 -26.20
C GLY A 499 34.59 -5.21 -27.10
N CYS A 500 34.94 -6.50 -27.10
CA CYS A 500 36.05 -7.06 -27.87
C CYS A 500 35.62 -7.50 -29.27
N TRP A 501 36.59 -7.58 -30.19
CA TRP A 501 36.42 -8.07 -31.55
C TRP A 501 35.81 -9.48 -31.59
N ARG A 502 34.87 -9.69 -32.53
CA ARG A 502 34.26 -10.99 -32.81
C ARG A 502 33.87 -11.09 -34.27
N GLU A 503 34.41 -12.07 -34.98
CA GLU A 503 34.09 -12.33 -36.38
C GLU A 503 33.66 -13.78 -36.61
N THR A 504 32.66 -13.95 -37.46
CA THR A 504 32.32 -15.25 -38.06
C THR A 504 32.87 -15.26 -39.48
N GLN A 505 34.09 -15.76 -39.64
CA GLN A 505 34.63 -16.16 -40.94
C GLN A 505 33.94 -17.47 -41.37
N GLU A 506 34.60 -18.40 -42.05
CA GLU A 506 33.95 -19.62 -42.53
C GLU A 506 33.44 -20.55 -41.40
N GLY A 507 32.21 -20.32 -40.94
CA GLY A 507 31.41 -21.15 -40.02
C GLY A 507 31.80 -21.13 -38.52
N LYS A 508 33.07 -20.86 -38.16
CA LYS A 508 33.45 -20.58 -36.77
C LYS A 508 33.14 -19.15 -36.38
N THR A 509 32.81 -18.90 -35.13
CA THR A 509 32.90 -17.57 -34.53
C THR A 509 34.19 -17.49 -33.71
N TYR A 510 35.11 -16.63 -34.11
CA TYR A 510 36.29 -16.26 -33.32
C TYR A 510 35.96 -15.03 -32.48
N SER A 511 36.49 -14.96 -31.26
CA SER A 511 36.30 -13.85 -30.34
C SER A 511 37.62 -13.52 -29.64
N ALA A 512 37.84 -12.23 -29.37
CA ALA A 512 38.93 -11.71 -28.55
C ALA A 512 38.52 -11.46 -27.08
N CYS A 513 37.32 -11.90 -26.67
CA CYS A 513 36.86 -11.84 -25.28
C CYS A 513 37.06 -13.19 -24.58
N LEU A 514 37.56 -13.16 -23.34
CA LEU A 514 37.75 -14.34 -22.49
C LEU A 514 37.14 -14.07 -21.10
N ASP A 515 36.18 -14.90 -20.67
CA ASP A 515 35.47 -14.72 -19.39
C ASP A 515 36.32 -15.03 -18.15
N ASP A 516 37.48 -15.66 -18.32
CA ASP A 516 38.43 -16.01 -17.24
C ASP A 516 39.42 -14.86 -16.93
N HIS A 517 39.42 -13.79 -17.74
CA HIS A 517 40.28 -12.62 -17.58
C HIS A 517 39.49 -11.41 -17.07
N SER A 518 39.87 -10.84 -15.92
CA SER A 518 39.09 -9.79 -15.27
C SER A 518 39.05 -8.43 -15.99
N HIS A 519 39.95 -8.18 -16.95
CA HIS A 519 39.94 -7.02 -17.83
C HIS A 519 40.68 -7.32 -19.15
N GLY A 520 40.19 -6.74 -20.26
CA GLY A 520 40.92 -6.64 -21.53
C GLY A 520 40.49 -7.61 -22.63
N CYS A 521 40.88 -7.29 -23.86
CA CYS A 521 40.63 -8.08 -25.06
C CYS A 521 41.96 -8.62 -25.61
N GLU A 522 42.01 -9.91 -25.96
CA GLU A 522 43.21 -10.56 -26.50
C GLU A 522 42.84 -11.41 -27.71
N CYS A 523 43.52 -11.20 -28.84
CA CYS A 523 43.21 -11.92 -30.08
C CYS A 523 43.42 -13.43 -29.92
N PRO A 524 42.51 -14.27 -30.45
CA PRO A 524 42.61 -15.72 -30.31
C PRO A 524 43.85 -16.28 -31.04
N PRO A 525 44.39 -17.45 -30.62
CA PRO A 525 45.64 -17.99 -31.16
C PRO A 525 45.64 -18.12 -32.69
N GLY A 526 46.67 -17.57 -33.32
CA GLY A 526 46.80 -17.45 -34.78
C GLY A 526 46.31 -16.11 -35.35
N PHE A 527 45.79 -15.21 -34.52
CA PHE A 527 45.45 -13.84 -34.89
C PHE A 527 46.27 -12.80 -34.10
N LYS A 528 46.41 -11.59 -34.66
CA LYS A 528 47.15 -10.46 -34.12
C LYS A 528 46.40 -9.16 -34.41
N GLY A 529 46.34 -8.24 -33.45
CA GLY A 529 45.64 -6.97 -33.60
C GLY A 529 45.55 -6.23 -32.28
N ASP A 530 44.55 -5.34 -32.13
CA ASP A 530 44.29 -4.62 -30.88
C ASP A 530 43.26 -5.34 -29.97
N GLY A 531 42.64 -6.42 -30.46
CA GLY A 531 41.63 -7.19 -29.72
C GLY A 531 40.26 -6.52 -29.61
N VAL A 532 40.16 -5.22 -29.89
CA VAL A 532 38.94 -4.41 -29.75
C VAL A 532 38.30 -4.17 -31.10
N ASN A 533 39.07 -3.66 -32.07
CA ASN A 533 38.60 -3.29 -33.40
C ASN A 533 39.06 -4.30 -34.46
N SER A 534 40.22 -4.94 -34.29
CA SER A 534 40.75 -5.92 -35.24
C SER A 534 41.54 -7.06 -34.60
N CYS A 535 41.42 -8.22 -35.23
CA CYS A 535 42.32 -9.36 -35.10
C CYS A 535 42.51 -9.93 -36.51
N GLU A 536 43.69 -9.73 -37.10
CA GLU A 536 44.07 -10.23 -38.43
C GLU A 536 44.87 -11.53 -38.29
N VAL A 537 44.82 -12.44 -39.26
CA VAL A 537 45.52 -13.74 -39.19
C VAL A 537 47.05 -13.52 -39.26
N GLU A 538 47.83 -14.17 -38.41
CA GLU A 538 49.29 -14.15 -38.53
C GLU A 538 49.76 -14.99 -39.73
N ASP A 539 50.47 -14.34 -40.67
CA ASP A 539 51.17 -15.00 -41.78
C ASP A 539 52.30 -15.91 -41.25
N PHE A 540 51.95 -17.17 -40.97
CA PHE A 540 52.89 -18.18 -40.50
C PHE A 540 53.88 -18.60 -41.61
N SER A 541 55.04 -17.94 -41.62
CA SER A 541 56.18 -18.29 -42.47
C SER A 541 56.69 -19.71 -42.19
N TRP A 542 56.42 -20.63 -43.12
CA TRP A 542 56.80 -22.05 -43.03
C TRP A 542 58.31 -22.29 -43.20
N GLN A 543 59.12 -21.94 -42.20
CA GLN A 543 60.54 -22.34 -42.13
C GLN A 543 60.99 -22.81 -40.73
N LYS A 544 60.69 -24.07 -40.40
CA LYS A 544 61.60 -25.10 -39.80
C LYS A 544 60.81 -26.23 -39.10
N CYS A 545 60.52 -27.30 -39.83
CA CYS A 545 60.19 -28.62 -39.26
C CYS A 545 60.47 -29.76 -40.26
N PHE A 546 61.74 -29.92 -40.63
CA PHE A 546 62.23 -31.13 -41.29
C PHE A 546 63.53 -31.60 -40.62
N PRO A 547 63.53 -32.76 -39.93
CA PRO A 547 64.74 -33.52 -39.67
C PRO A 547 65.19 -34.22 -40.95
N GLU A 548 66.48 -34.16 -41.27
CA GLU A 548 67.06 -34.94 -42.36
C GLU A 548 67.31 -36.39 -41.93
N ASN A 549 67.17 -37.33 -42.88
CA ASN A 549 67.46 -38.77 -42.73
C ASN A 549 66.44 -39.55 -41.83
N LEU A 550 66.10 -40.82 -42.08
CA LEU A 550 66.78 -41.86 -42.86
C LEU A 550 65.80 -42.95 -43.36
N SER A 551 66.20 -43.65 -44.43
CA SER A 551 65.77 -44.99 -44.89
C SER A 551 64.28 -45.31 -45.19
N LYS A 552 64.08 -45.71 -46.46
CA LYS A 552 62.93 -46.37 -47.06
C LYS A 552 62.48 -47.66 -46.33
N ASN A 553 61.20 -48.02 -46.54
CA ASN A 553 60.54 -49.31 -46.29
C ASN A 553 60.46 -49.74 -44.80
N GLY A 554 59.29 -50.02 -44.20
CA GLY A 554 57.92 -50.03 -44.71
C GLY A 554 57.17 -51.34 -44.44
N ILE A 555 57.03 -51.74 -43.16
CA ILE A 555 56.08 -52.76 -42.65
C ILE A 555 56.09 -52.71 -41.10
N MET A 556 54.92 -52.96 -40.47
CA MET A 556 54.66 -53.05 -39.01
C MET A 556 54.96 -51.78 -38.17
N SER A 557 54.14 -51.31 -37.20
CA SER A 557 53.01 -51.82 -36.39
C SER A 557 53.36 -52.39 -35.00
N MET A 558 52.83 -51.70 -33.97
CA MET A 558 52.47 -52.14 -32.61
C MET A 558 53.54 -52.49 -31.53
N SER A 559 53.14 -52.25 -30.27
CA SER A 559 53.74 -52.69 -28.98
C SER A 559 54.93 -51.86 -28.48
N ALA A 560 55.18 -51.63 -27.17
CA ALA A 560 54.51 -51.93 -25.88
C ALA A 560 54.77 -50.74 -24.90
N ARG A 561 54.34 -50.61 -23.63
CA ARG A 561 54.02 -51.48 -22.45
C ARG A 561 52.93 -50.76 -21.60
N ILE A 562 52.03 -51.34 -20.77
CA ILE A 562 52.15 -52.31 -19.63
C ILE A 562 52.92 -51.65 -18.45
N SER A 563 52.45 -51.55 -17.18
CA SER A 563 51.32 -52.19 -16.42
C SER A 563 50.78 -51.31 -15.24
N TRP A 564 49.77 -51.83 -14.52
CA TRP A 564 49.00 -51.24 -13.40
C TRP A 564 49.52 -51.57 -11.97
N PRO A 565 48.93 -50.96 -10.93
CA PRO A 565 48.47 -51.65 -9.70
C PRO A 565 46.94 -51.91 -9.69
N ALA A 566 46.49 -52.96 -8.98
CA ALA A 566 45.08 -53.37 -8.83
C ALA A 566 44.41 -52.72 -7.57
N ASN A 567 43.10 -52.78 -7.28
CA ASN A 567 41.96 -53.63 -7.70
C ASN A 567 40.72 -52.74 -8.05
N VAL A 568 39.69 -53.07 -8.87
CA VAL A 568 38.98 -54.33 -9.24
C VAL A 568 38.02 -54.79 -8.09
N LEU A 569 36.69 -54.99 -8.21
CA LEU A 569 35.66 -55.11 -9.29
C LEU A 569 34.58 -54.00 -9.13
N GLY A 570 33.55 -53.76 -9.96
CA GLY A 570 32.96 -54.36 -11.18
C GLY A 570 31.41 -54.19 -11.13
N ALA A 571 30.60 -54.20 -12.19
CA ALA A 571 30.81 -54.30 -13.65
C ALA A 571 29.53 -53.81 -14.41
N ASN A 572 29.61 -53.58 -15.73
CA ASN A 572 28.50 -53.49 -16.73
C ASN A 572 27.39 -52.41 -16.51
N ALA A 573 26.98 -51.58 -17.49
CA ALA A 573 27.33 -51.46 -18.91
C ALA A 573 26.99 -50.05 -19.51
N LYS A 574 27.26 -49.89 -20.81
CA LYS A 574 26.84 -48.80 -21.74
C LYS A 574 25.38 -48.33 -21.57
N ILE A 575 24.94 -47.05 -21.64
CA ILE A 575 25.43 -45.76 -22.22
C ILE A 575 25.50 -45.75 -23.78
N PRO A 576 24.94 -44.77 -24.54
CA PRO A 576 24.39 -43.44 -24.15
C PRO A 576 22.96 -43.10 -24.68
N GLY A 577 22.50 -41.87 -24.37
CA GLY A 577 21.40 -41.15 -25.02
C GLY A 577 20.25 -40.82 -24.07
N GLY A 578 19.87 -39.58 -23.80
CA GLY A 578 20.24 -38.26 -24.34
C GLY A 578 19.02 -37.34 -24.26
N ALA A 579 19.09 -36.03 -24.00
CA ALA A 579 20.24 -35.13 -24.00
C ALA A 579 20.28 -34.23 -22.75
N MET A 580 21.42 -33.56 -22.55
CA MET A 580 21.56 -32.39 -21.69
C MET A 580 21.92 -31.20 -22.60
N SER A 581 21.34 -30.03 -22.35
CA SER A 581 21.64 -28.81 -23.12
C SER A 581 22.45 -27.83 -22.29
N ALA A 582 23.66 -27.52 -22.73
CA ALA A 582 24.49 -26.43 -22.23
C ALA A 582 25.20 -25.76 -23.42
N ALA A 583 25.36 -24.44 -23.35
CA ALA A 583 26.17 -23.53 -24.18
C ALA A 583 26.37 -23.84 -25.69
N VAL A 584 25.94 -22.92 -26.55
CA VAL A 584 26.25 -22.91 -28.00
C VAL A 584 27.46 -22.02 -28.29
N VAL A 585 28.46 -22.58 -28.98
CA VAL A 585 29.48 -21.84 -29.78
C VAL A 585 29.78 -22.66 -31.05
N MET A 586 29.93 -22.03 -32.23
CA MET A 586 30.15 -22.67 -33.56
C MET A 586 31.61 -22.48 -34.06
N GLY A 587 32.25 -23.25 -34.96
CA GLY A 587 31.90 -24.13 -36.12
C GLY A 587 33.17 -24.91 -36.60
N HIS A 588 33.56 -25.18 -37.86
CA HIS A 588 33.25 -24.73 -39.25
C HIS A 588 31.94 -25.40 -39.82
N CYS A 589 31.55 -25.44 -41.12
CA CYS A 589 32.21 -25.33 -42.46
C CYS A 589 33.21 -26.46 -42.81
N THR A 590 33.67 -26.69 -44.05
CA THR A 590 33.58 -25.99 -45.37
C THR A 590 33.66 -27.08 -46.48
N CYS A 591 33.19 -26.96 -47.74
CA CYS A 591 32.42 -25.94 -48.46
C CYS A 591 31.63 -26.57 -49.66
N GLU A 592 31.12 -25.70 -50.56
CA GLU A 592 30.85 -25.80 -52.03
C GLU A 592 31.22 -27.08 -52.84
N SER A 593 30.53 -27.45 -53.93
CA SER A 593 29.36 -26.87 -54.66
C SER A 593 28.72 -27.86 -55.68
N MET A 594 27.81 -27.36 -56.54
CA MET A 594 27.15 -27.95 -57.73
C MET A 594 25.71 -28.52 -57.56
N THR A 595 24.96 -28.55 -58.67
CA THR A 595 23.49 -28.42 -58.71
C THR A 595 22.76 -29.50 -59.54
N CYS A 596 21.53 -29.87 -59.13
CA CYS A 596 20.43 -30.22 -60.03
C CYS A 596 19.07 -30.15 -59.29
N ALA A 597 17.93 -30.22 -60.01
CA ALA A 597 16.61 -29.83 -59.49
C ALA A 597 15.50 -30.91 -59.55
N SER A 598 14.41 -30.68 -58.80
CA SER A 598 13.15 -31.46 -58.68
C SER A 598 13.27 -32.82 -57.93
N VAL A 599 12.24 -33.39 -57.29
CA VAL A 599 10.77 -33.17 -57.31
C VAL A 599 10.20 -33.09 -55.88
N SER A 600 9.08 -32.38 -55.69
CA SER A 600 8.38 -32.16 -54.40
C SER A 600 7.49 -33.34 -53.94
N ILE A 601 7.22 -33.45 -52.62
CA ILE A 601 5.89 -33.62 -52.00
C ILE A 601 5.94 -33.57 -50.45
N PHE A 602 4.85 -33.10 -49.84
CA PHE A 602 4.45 -32.99 -48.42
C PHE A 602 5.00 -34.05 -47.42
N GLY A 603 5.12 -33.78 -46.11
CA GLY A 603 4.80 -32.56 -45.35
C GLY A 603 4.94 -32.73 -43.81
N ALA A 604 5.04 -31.61 -43.10
CA ALA A 604 5.23 -31.45 -41.64
C ALA A 604 4.01 -31.91 -40.78
N SER A 605 4.08 -32.15 -39.46
CA SER A 605 5.20 -32.36 -38.51
C SER A 605 4.65 -32.89 -37.15
N VAL A 606 5.53 -33.24 -36.20
CA VAL A 606 5.18 -33.61 -34.81
C VAL A 606 5.59 -32.49 -33.85
N ILE A 607 4.77 -32.22 -32.82
CA ILE A 607 5.12 -31.32 -31.70
C ILE A 607 5.31 -32.17 -30.43
N ASN A 608 6.37 -31.90 -29.67
CA ASN A 608 6.73 -32.68 -28.49
C ASN A 608 6.19 -32.08 -27.17
N ARG A 609 5.64 -32.98 -26.35
CA ARG A 609 5.80 -33.15 -24.89
C ARG A 609 6.51 -32.04 -24.08
N TRP A 610 5.93 -31.77 -22.90
CA TRP A 610 6.61 -31.23 -21.70
C TRP A 610 6.61 -32.30 -20.58
N ASP A 611 7.53 -32.20 -19.62
CA ASP A 611 7.67 -33.12 -18.45
C ASP A 611 7.24 -32.47 -17.12
N PHE A 612 7.02 -33.26 -16.06
CA PHE A 612 7.47 -32.97 -14.67
C PHE A 612 7.16 -34.12 -13.67
N LYS A 613 7.88 -34.13 -12.54
CA LYS A 613 7.74 -34.96 -11.31
C LYS A 613 8.59 -34.30 -10.19
N PRO A 614 8.52 -34.65 -8.87
CA PRO A 614 7.67 -35.64 -8.18
C PRO A 614 6.99 -35.12 -6.88
N SER A 615 6.43 -36.03 -6.06
CA SER A 615 5.99 -35.86 -4.65
C SER A 615 4.75 -34.95 -4.40
N ASP A 616 3.92 -35.13 -3.37
CA ASP A 616 3.84 -36.23 -2.38
C ASP A 616 2.41 -36.40 -1.80
N SER A 617 2.21 -37.48 -1.04
CA SER A 617 1.09 -37.74 -0.11
C SER A 617 -0.36 -37.91 -0.63
N LEU A 618 -1.02 -38.93 -0.07
CA LEU A 618 -2.38 -39.40 -0.35
C LEU A 618 -3.48 -38.35 -0.19
N GLY A 619 -4.33 -38.21 -1.22
CA GLY A 619 -5.66 -37.62 -1.13
C GLY A 619 -6.63 -38.25 -2.13
N MET A 620 -7.61 -39.03 -1.66
CA MET A 620 -8.60 -39.66 -2.56
C MET A 620 -9.62 -38.63 -3.07
N PHE A 621 -9.59 -38.32 -4.36
CA PHE A 621 -10.62 -37.54 -5.04
C PHE A 621 -11.69 -38.47 -5.61
N GLN A 622 -12.87 -38.50 -4.97
CA GLN A 622 -14.01 -39.27 -5.43
C GLN A 622 -14.77 -38.50 -6.52
N LEU A 623 -14.49 -38.81 -7.79
CA LEU A 623 -15.15 -38.23 -8.95
C LEU A 623 -16.49 -38.91 -9.25
N THR A 624 -17.59 -38.25 -8.91
CA THR A 624 -18.93 -38.60 -9.43
C THR A 624 -19.25 -37.74 -10.65
N CYS A 625 -19.41 -38.37 -11.82
CA CYS A 625 -19.74 -37.68 -13.07
C CYS A 625 -21.20 -37.97 -13.48
N SER A 626 -21.97 -36.92 -13.76
CA SER A 626 -23.38 -37.00 -14.16
C SER A 626 -23.55 -36.37 -15.53
N ILE A 627 -24.13 -37.10 -16.48
CA ILE A 627 -24.40 -36.60 -17.84
C ILE A 627 -25.86 -36.15 -17.92
N SER A 628 -26.08 -34.86 -18.23
CA SER A 628 -27.36 -34.36 -18.70
C SER A 628 -27.39 -34.33 -20.23
N LYS A 629 -28.57 -34.54 -20.82
CA LYS A 629 -28.82 -34.31 -22.26
C LYS A 629 -29.84 -33.19 -22.41
N ASP A 630 -29.42 -32.07 -22.98
CA ASP A 630 -30.35 -31.06 -23.44
C ASP A 630 -30.99 -31.45 -24.78
N ALA A 631 -32.29 -31.23 -24.90
CA ALA A 631 -33.06 -31.40 -26.11
C ALA A 631 -33.85 -30.12 -26.39
N GLY A 632 -33.30 -29.26 -27.24
CA GLY A 632 -33.90 -27.96 -27.53
C GLY A 632 -35.15 -28.03 -28.41
N LYS A 633 -36.04 -27.06 -28.27
CA LYS A 633 -37.04 -26.68 -29.30
C LYS A 633 -37.50 -25.23 -29.13
N ASN A 634 -37.78 -24.58 -30.25
CA ASN A 634 -38.21 -23.18 -30.31
C ASN A 634 -39.67 -23.00 -29.87
N GLY A 635 -39.95 -21.84 -29.26
CA GLY A 635 -41.30 -21.33 -29.07
C GLY A 635 -41.28 -19.82 -28.79
N LYS A 636 -41.66 -18.99 -29.77
CA LYS A 636 -41.99 -17.58 -29.53
C LYS A 636 -43.48 -17.47 -29.26
N THR A 637 -43.85 -16.76 -28.20
CA THR A 637 -45.25 -16.39 -27.91
C THR A 637 -45.26 -14.95 -27.46
N GLU A 638 -45.96 -14.08 -28.19
CA GLU A 638 -46.21 -12.71 -27.73
C GLU A 638 -47.29 -12.71 -26.63
N VAL A 639 -47.12 -11.85 -25.62
CA VAL A 639 -48.12 -11.61 -24.57
C VAL A 639 -48.34 -10.11 -24.45
N SER A 640 -49.61 -9.69 -24.42
CA SER A 640 -49.99 -8.28 -24.53
C SER A 640 -49.49 -7.44 -23.35
N SER A 641 -48.57 -6.50 -23.62
CA SER A 641 -47.91 -5.62 -22.66
C SER A 641 -48.79 -4.45 -22.17
N GLY A 642 -50.10 -4.65 -22.06
CA GLY A 642 -51.06 -3.62 -21.62
C GLY A 642 -51.33 -3.62 -20.11
N PHE A 643 -51.75 -4.77 -19.56
CA PHE A 643 -52.33 -4.82 -18.21
C PHE A 643 -51.32 -4.62 -17.07
N ILE A 644 -50.08 -5.08 -17.24
CA ILE A 644 -49.05 -5.02 -16.18
C ILE A 644 -48.67 -3.56 -15.87
N TRP A 645 -48.55 -2.71 -16.89
CA TRP A 645 -48.21 -1.29 -16.73
C TRP A 645 -49.27 -0.48 -15.99
N ALA A 646 -50.56 -0.80 -16.20
CA ALA A 646 -51.65 -0.13 -15.48
C ALA A 646 -51.61 -0.40 -13.97
N ILE A 647 -51.25 -1.63 -13.56
CA ILE A 647 -51.11 -2.00 -12.14
C ILE A 647 -49.93 -1.27 -11.49
N ILE A 648 -48.78 -1.19 -12.19
CA ILE A 648 -47.59 -0.49 -11.71
C ILE A 648 -47.89 1.01 -11.51
N LEU A 649 -48.55 1.67 -12.48
CA LEU A 649 -48.96 3.07 -12.36
C LEU A 649 -49.92 3.32 -11.19
N GLY A 650 -50.91 2.43 -10.98
CA GLY A 650 -51.83 2.53 -9.85
C GLY A 650 -51.13 2.48 -8.49
N LEU A 651 -50.14 1.60 -8.33
CA LEU A 651 -49.35 1.48 -7.09
C LEU A 651 -48.49 2.71 -6.82
N VAL A 652 -47.88 3.31 -7.85
CA VAL A 652 -47.09 4.55 -7.72
C VAL A 652 -47.96 5.72 -7.25
N VAL A 653 -49.16 5.88 -7.81
CA VAL A 653 -50.10 6.94 -7.39
C VAL A 653 -50.57 6.73 -5.93
N ALA A 654 -50.89 5.49 -5.55
CA ALA A 654 -51.26 5.17 -4.17
C ALA A 654 -50.13 5.48 -3.17
N GLY A 655 -48.88 5.14 -3.52
CA GLY A 655 -47.70 5.45 -2.72
C GLY A 655 -47.47 6.95 -2.54
N ALA A 656 -47.63 7.75 -3.60
CA ALA A 656 -47.49 9.21 -3.56
C ALA A 656 -48.53 9.87 -2.64
N VAL A 657 -49.79 9.43 -2.69
CA VAL A 657 -50.86 9.92 -1.81
C VAL A 657 -50.59 9.53 -0.35
N GLY A 658 -50.16 8.29 -0.09
CA GLY A 658 -49.78 7.84 1.25
C GLY A 658 -48.63 8.65 1.85
N TYR A 659 -47.58 8.93 1.07
CA TYR A 659 -46.44 9.75 1.48
C TYR A 659 -46.84 11.21 1.77
N ALA A 660 -47.73 11.80 0.96
CA ALA A 660 -48.25 13.14 1.21
C ALA A 660 -49.02 13.23 2.55
N ILE A 661 -49.88 12.24 2.84
CA ILE A 661 -50.62 12.15 4.12
C ILE A 661 -49.67 11.96 5.31
N TYR A 662 -48.67 11.08 5.17
CA TYR A 662 -47.63 10.87 6.19
C TYR A 662 -46.87 12.16 6.51
N LYS A 663 -46.40 12.87 5.48
CA LYS A 663 -45.67 14.15 5.60
C LYS A 663 -46.52 15.26 6.20
N TYR A 664 -47.82 15.30 5.90
CA TYR A 664 -48.78 16.21 6.53
C TYR A 664 -49.02 15.88 8.01
N ARG A 665 -49.12 14.59 8.36
CA ARG A 665 -49.36 14.13 9.73
C ARG A 665 -48.19 14.40 10.67
N ILE A 666 -46.95 14.19 10.21
CA ILE A 666 -45.74 14.52 11.00
C ILE A 666 -45.60 16.03 11.21
N ARG A 667 -45.87 16.87 10.21
CA ARG A 667 -45.83 18.33 10.35
C ARG A 667 -46.81 18.89 11.39
N ARG A 668 -47.81 18.11 11.82
CA ARG A 668 -48.78 18.51 12.86
C ARG A 668 -48.45 17.94 14.25
N TYR A 669 -47.25 17.35 14.42
CA TYR A 669 -46.82 16.68 15.66
C TYR A 669 -45.54 17.30 16.29
N MET A 670 -45.17 18.53 15.91
CA MET A 670 -44.01 19.25 16.48
C MET A 670 -44.35 20.66 16.99
N ASP A 671 -45.00 20.71 18.14
CA ASP A 671 -44.79 21.66 19.26
C ASP A 671 -45.69 21.08 20.40
N SER A 672 -45.31 21.08 21.68
CA SER A 672 -44.54 22.12 22.38
C SER A 672 -43.46 21.61 23.35
N GLU A 673 -43.37 20.31 23.64
CA GLU A 673 -42.64 19.80 24.82
C GLU A 673 -41.09 19.78 24.66
N ILE A 674 -40.57 19.74 23.43
CA ILE A 674 -39.11 19.66 23.19
C ILE A 674 -38.39 20.98 23.53
N ARG A 675 -39.08 22.14 23.44
CA ARG A 675 -38.45 23.45 23.67
C ARG A 675 -38.18 23.75 25.15
N ALA A 676 -38.71 22.96 26.08
CA ALA A 676 -38.48 23.12 27.52
C ALA A 676 -37.16 22.52 28.00
N ILE A 677 -36.70 21.42 27.39
CA ILE A 677 -35.57 20.62 27.90
C ILE A 677 -34.20 21.21 27.50
N MET A 678 -34.12 21.90 26.36
CA MET A 678 -32.86 22.55 25.91
C MET A 678 -32.45 23.75 26.77
N ALA A 679 -33.29 24.23 27.69
CA ALA A 679 -33.00 25.40 28.53
C ALA A 679 -32.06 25.12 29.73
N GLN A 680 -31.67 23.85 29.97
CA GLN A 680 -30.84 23.48 31.14
C GLN A 680 -29.36 23.13 30.81
N TYR A 681 -28.95 23.15 29.54
CA TYR A 681 -27.61 22.68 29.12
C TYR A 681 -26.77 23.71 28.35
N MET A 682 -27.15 25.00 28.38
CA MET A 682 -26.28 26.10 27.93
C MET A 682 -26.14 27.16 29.03
N GLN A 683 -24.99 27.18 29.69
CA GLN A 683 -24.51 28.40 30.33
C GLN A 683 -23.96 29.32 29.23
N LEU A 684 -24.76 30.31 28.82
CA LEU A 684 -24.29 31.45 28.03
C LEU A 684 -23.92 32.57 28.99
N ASP A 685 -22.63 32.80 29.19
CA ASP A 685 -22.13 33.98 29.90
C ASP A 685 -22.54 35.24 29.15
N ASN A 686 -23.50 35.98 29.71
CA ASN A 686 -23.95 37.28 29.22
C ASN A 686 -24.00 38.27 30.38
N GLN A 687 -22.98 39.13 30.49
CA GLN A 687 -23.11 40.37 31.26
C GLN A 687 -24.05 41.33 30.49
N PRO A 688 -25.10 41.87 31.13
CA PRO A 688 -25.98 42.83 30.47
C PRO A 688 -25.31 44.22 30.38
N SER A 689 -24.86 44.59 29.19
CA SER A 689 -24.43 45.97 28.91
C SER A 689 -25.63 46.90 28.80
N ASN A 690 -25.91 47.67 29.85
CA ASN A 690 -26.94 48.71 29.86
C ASN A 690 -26.67 49.77 28.77
N ILE A 691 -27.53 49.86 27.76
CA ILE A 691 -27.67 51.05 26.91
C ILE A 691 -29.14 51.48 26.90
N HIS A 692 -29.33 52.78 27.02
CA HIS A 692 -30.57 53.47 27.36
C HIS A 692 -31.13 54.16 26.11
N HIS A 693 -32.45 54.16 25.90
CA HIS A 693 -33.20 55.24 25.23
C HIS A 693 -34.72 55.07 25.52
N PRO A 694 -35.56 56.11 25.29
CA PRO A 694 -36.76 56.35 26.11
C PRO A 694 -38.07 56.51 25.31
N ASP A 695 -39.12 56.89 26.03
CA ASP A 695 -40.43 57.42 25.56
C ASP A 695 -41.33 56.39 24.82
N ILE A 696 -42.63 56.24 25.11
CA ILE A 696 -43.58 57.00 25.97
C ILE A 696 -44.31 56.01 26.90
#